data_AF-A0A8H7I960-F1
#
_entry.id   AF-A0A8H7I960-F1
#
_cell.length_a   1.000
_cell.length_b   1.000
_cell.length_c   1.000
_cell.angle_alpha   90.00
_cell.angle_beta   90.00
_cell.angle_gamma   90.00
#
_symmetry.space_group_name_H-M   'P 1'
#
loop_
_entity.id
_entity.type
_entity.pdbx_description
1 polymer ?
#
loop_
_entity_poly.entity_id
_entity_poly.type
_entity_poly.pdbx_seq_one_letter_code
_entity_poly.pdbx_strand_id
1 'polypeptide(L)'
;MSFVRVASRNLTTSARRYSTVPPAAAKSSNLPLLLGVGGLLGIGAYIYADKTEVKPKKPLVSALDKDNFKEFAVKKVEPYNHNTANFTLELPAGEATLLPVSGLVYLKASESDPNAPKDKKGNTIGRPYTPVSDPQKEGEVTFVIKRYDTGKLTPYLHNLKPGDKVSVKGPIVKRPWKNNEFEEVVLIAGGSGITPMYQLLTHALAQPEDKTKFKLLFGNVTPADVLLKEEFDQLKAKHGDRFDVIYTVDKGDKNWTGSTGFITKDFLKKEIAPASLGDKVMVFVCGAPRPPAQVDAIAGKKDGMKQGPLGGALKELGYTSEQKYEHEEIFWPSSSLRSTNMIPTSKKVTANVLRQASTSIARKSTLATLVTEPTRGTTNVIGRSWASRNFASVQPQCSIKKPGAAKPLFNKILIANRGEIACRVIRTARKLGVKTVAVYSEVDRDALHVKMADEAYCIGPAPSSESYLRMDKIIDVAKRSGAQAIHPGYGFLSENAIFAQQLADAGLTFIGPPASAIISMASKSESKDIMTRAGVPCVPGYHGSDQAPAKLLSEAKSIGFPVLIKAVLGGGGKGMKIAYSASEFEEALVSAQREAAKSFGDSRVLVEKYIERPRHVEVQVFGDTKGDVVSLWERDCSVQRRHQKIIEEAPAPGLSEDVRRDLGEKAVAAAKAVGYVGAGTVEFIFDNDTQQFYFMEMNTRLQVEHPITEMITKQDLVQWQLEVASGNPLPLKQHEIPQVGHAFEARIYAENPRNNFMPDVGPLLHLTTPAPSESVRLEDGFEAGSHIEVFYDPLIAKLVVHGRDRTEALRVLRKALEEYHVVGLSTNIEFLHTLASHSAFVRAEVETGFIKKYHDELFPPIAEPVPDLLAQAALFVVLRDQPTVSEAAASPWTTLSSRRFGGDLHQRRITFQHESLGEAPLEAIVSSVAPGNFKVQIITPTTTRTFENVSARIAASSSTRLECTLDNALRRATIVPQAPPGIGLNAAAERLHIFHGGVKTVLSIPPPKWLLSLGNDLAKSVGGGSIRAPMPSVVVEVKVQVGDAVKKGDAVVILESMKTETVLRASVDGTVQNVGCTAGEMVEEGRELVGIQAEVVE
;
A
#
# COMPACT_ATOMS: atom_id res chain seq x y z
N MET A 1 14.98 50.86 43.38
CA MET A 1 14.32 51.44 44.58
C MET A 1 13.23 50.46 45.04
N SER A 2 12.91 50.44 46.34
CA SER A 2 11.69 49.94 47.02
C SER A 2 11.00 48.65 46.51
N PHE A 3 10.99 47.54 47.26
CA PHE A 3 10.06 47.20 48.38
C PHE A 3 8.59 47.07 47.92
N VAL A 4 7.92 45.90 47.96
CA VAL A 4 7.37 45.09 49.09
C VAL A 4 6.72 43.82 48.42
N ARG A 5 6.47 42.58 48.93
CA ARG A 5 6.61 41.68 50.13
C ARG A 5 6.21 40.25 49.62
N VAL A 6 6.15 39.08 50.31
CA VAL A 6 6.81 38.33 51.43
C VAL A 6 6.08 36.94 51.46
N ALA A 7 6.60 35.79 51.92
CA ALA A 7 7.92 35.13 51.97
C ALA A 7 7.72 33.70 52.56
N SER A 8 8.61 32.72 52.32
CA SER A 8 8.56 31.36 52.94
C SER A 8 9.97 30.80 53.26
N ARG A 9 10.07 29.80 54.15
CA ARG A 9 11.35 29.31 54.71
C ARG A 9 11.38 27.82 55.08
N ASN A 10 12.58 27.25 54.91
CA ASN A 10 13.12 25.91 55.18
C ASN A 10 12.68 25.17 56.46
N LEU A 11 12.86 23.84 56.46
CA LEU A 11 13.53 23.08 57.54
C LEU A 11 14.03 21.69 57.07
N THR A 12 14.98 21.07 57.79
CA THR A 12 15.54 19.71 57.54
C THR A 12 16.10 19.11 58.85
N THR A 13 16.12 17.77 59.03
CA THR A 13 17.29 16.94 59.47
C THR A 13 16.98 15.47 59.89
N SER A 14 17.98 14.60 59.63
CA SER A 14 18.41 13.36 60.34
C SER A 14 17.48 12.15 60.64
N ALA A 15 17.73 11.11 59.83
CA ALA A 15 17.47 9.66 59.94
C ALA A 15 17.81 8.88 61.23
N ARG A 16 17.34 7.62 61.30
CA ARG A 16 18.05 6.44 61.87
C ARG A 16 17.73 5.14 61.12
N ARG A 17 18.57 4.10 61.27
CA ARG A 17 18.49 2.76 60.60
C ARG A 17 18.24 1.64 61.63
N TYR A 18 17.76 0.47 61.18
CA TYR A 18 18.50 -0.82 61.28
C TYR A 18 17.81 -1.93 60.44
N SER A 19 18.45 -3.11 60.32
CA SER A 19 18.04 -4.24 59.47
C SER A 19 18.46 -5.59 60.07
N THR A 20 17.78 -6.69 59.71
CA THR A 20 18.34 -8.07 59.73
C THR A 20 17.52 -9.01 58.83
N VAL A 21 18.02 -10.23 58.56
CA VAL A 21 17.48 -11.18 57.54
C VAL A 21 17.11 -12.55 58.19
N PRO A 22 16.86 -13.70 57.48
CA PRO A 22 15.71 -14.58 57.74
C PRO A 22 16.08 -15.88 58.53
N PRO A 23 15.18 -16.88 58.69
CA PRO A 23 15.03 -17.93 57.65
C PRO A 23 13.57 -18.49 57.55
N ALA A 24 13.41 -19.78 57.21
CA ALA A 24 12.17 -20.39 56.70
C ALA A 24 11.67 -21.62 57.49
N ALA A 25 10.63 -22.26 56.94
CA ALA A 25 10.13 -23.63 57.15
C ALA A 25 8.98 -23.88 58.16
N ALA A 26 8.02 -24.65 57.65
CA ALA A 26 6.70 -24.98 58.20
C ALA A 26 6.66 -25.96 59.40
N LYS A 27 5.56 -25.91 60.16
CA LYS A 27 4.64 -27.06 60.34
C LYS A 27 3.30 -26.65 60.98
N SER A 28 2.38 -27.62 61.07
CA SER A 28 0.96 -27.47 61.40
C SER A 28 0.58 -28.03 62.79
N SER A 29 -0.69 -27.83 63.17
CA SER A 29 -1.39 -28.40 64.34
C SER A 29 -1.04 -27.75 65.70
N ASN A 30 -1.92 -27.74 66.73
CA ASN A 30 -3.16 -28.50 66.91
C ASN A 30 -4.25 -27.75 67.71
N LEU A 31 -5.48 -28.30 67.72
CA LEU A 31 -6.57 -28.00 68.68
C LEU A 31 -6.22 -28.55 70.11
N PRO A 32 -7.03 -28.41 71.20
CA PRO A 32 -8.46 -28.00 71.26
C PRO A 32 -8.90 -27.01 72.38
N LEU A 33 -10.05 -26.37 72.13
CA LEU A 33 -11.26 -26.26 72.98
C LEU A 33 -11.16 -26.15 74.53
N LEU A 34 -11.86 -25.17 75.11
CA LEU A 34 -12.78 -25.43 76.23
C LEU A 34 -13.99 -24.46 76.21
N LEU A 35 -15.12 -24.88 76.78
CA LEU A 35 -16.33 -24.05 76.99
C LEU A 35 -16.33 -23.47 78.41
N GLY A 36 -17.15 -22.44 78.68
CA GLY A 36 -17.62 -22.19 80.06
C GLY A 36 -17.91 -20.74 80.47
N VAL A 37 -19.07 -20.22 80.07
CA VAL A 37 -19.91 -19.17 80.70
C VAL A 37 -19.45 -18.58 82.05
N GLY A 38 -19.37 -17.24 82.14
CA GLY A 38 -19.46 -16.51 83.42
C GLY A 38 -18.89 -15.08 83.40
N GLY A 39 -19.72 -14.05 83.23
CA GLY A 39 -19.23 -12.66 83.19
C GLY A 39 -20.26 -11.59 82.78
N LEU A 40 -21.38 -11.49 83.52
CA LEU A 40 -22.35 -10.40 83.35
C LEU A 40 -21.84 -9.07 83.95
N LEU A 41 -22.48 -7.95 83.57
CA LEU A 41 -22.27 -6.58 84.10
C LEU A 41 -20.99 -5.84 83.66
N GLY A 42 -20.53 -6.05 82.43
CA GLY A 42 -19.66 -5.09 81.69
C GLY A 42 -20.34 -4.43 80.48
N ILE A 43 -21.61 -4.75 80.22
CA ILE A 43 -22.26 -4.58 78.92
C ILE A 43 -23.43 -3.60 79.07
N GLY A 44 -23.16 -2.31 78.89
CA GLY A 44 -24.17 -1.24 78.98
C GLY A 44 -23.80 0.04 78.23
N ALA A 45 -22.56 0.52 78.37
CA ALA A 45 -22.13 1.78 77.73
C ALA A 45 -21.67 1.62 76.26
N TYR A 46 -21.14 0.45 75.87
CA TYR A 46 -20.64 0.21 74.50
C TYR A 46 -21.74 -0.19 73.49
N ILE A 47 -22.99 -0.36 73.94
CA ILE A 47 -24.12 -0.82 73.10
C ILE A 47 -24.95 0.34 72.52
N TYR A 48 -24.66 1.59 72.89
CA TYR A 48 -25.43 2.77 72.45
C TYR A 48 -24.62 3.81 71.64
N ALA A 49 -23.38 3.49 71.24
CA ALA A 49 -22.48 4.42 70.55
C ALA A 49 -22.09 4.03 69.11
N ASP A 50 -22.29 2.77 68.69
CA ASP A 50 -22.14 2.36 67.28
C ASP A 50 -23.25 1.40 66.81
N LYS A 51 -24.43 1.47 67.46
CA LYS A 51 -25.67 0.98 66.86
C LYS A 51 -26.23 2.00 65.87
N THR A 52 -25.45 2.27 64.82
CA THR A 52 -26.11 2.53 63.54
C THR A 52 -26.70 1.19 63.10
N GLU A 53 -28.02 1.15 62.85
CA GLU A 53 -28.57 0.05 62.08
C GLU A 53 -27.98 0.17 60.67
N VAL A 54 -26.95 -0.62 60.38
CA VAL A 54 -26.62 -0.97 59.00
C VAL A 54 -27.77 -1.85 58.50
N LYS A 55 -28.89 -1.18 58.17
CA LYS A 55 -29.96 -1.74 57.35
C LYS A 55 -29.27 -2.47 56.20
N PRO A 56 -29.55 -3.76 55.95
CA PRO A 56 -28.83 -4.51 54.94
C PRO A 56 -28.92 -3.72 53.64
N LYS A 57 -27.76 -3.18 53.19
CA LYS A 57 -27.72 -2.36 51.97
C LYS A 57 -28.37 -3.21 50.89
N LYS A 58 -29.39 -2.66 50.21
CA LYS A 58 -29.93 -3.32 49.01
C LYS A 58 -28.72 -3.69 48.14
N PRO A 59 -28.62 -4.94 47.67
CA PRO A 59 -27.49 -5.34 46.85
C PRO A 59 -27.39 -4.37 45.68
N LEU A 60 -26.23 -3.74 45.53
CA LEU A 60 -26.01 -2.71 44.51
C LEU A 60 -26.38 -3.28 43.15
N VAL A 61 -27.12 -2.50 42.36
CA VAL A 61 -27.49 -2.87 41.00
C VAL A 61 -26.46 -2.29 40.03
N SER A 62 -26.12 -3.04 38.97
CA SER A 62 -25.26 -2.53 37.91
C SER A 62 -26.01 -1.47 37.11
N ALA A 63 -25.52 -0.24 37.13
CA ALA A 63 -26.02 0.83 36.29
C ALA A 63 -25.81 0.53 34.81
N LEU A 64 -24.74 -0.18 34.46
CA LEU A 64 -24.34 -0.45 33.09
C LEU A 64 -25.22 -1.52 32.43
N ASP A 65 -25.45 -1.38 31.12
CA ASP A 65 -26.08 -2.39 30.26
C ASP A 65 -25.05 -2.95 29.27
N LYS A 66 -24.90 -4.28 29.25
CA LYS A 66 -23.86 -4.99 28.50
C LYS A 66 -24.11 -4.94 26.99
N ASP A 67 -25.37 -4.89 26.59
CA ASP A 67 -25.81 -5.14 25.21
C ASP A 67 -26.42 -3.88 24.57
N ASN A 68 -26.96 -2.96 25.37
CA ASN A 68 -27.49 -1.66 24.94
C ASN A 68 -26.61 -0.48 25.37
N PHE A 69 -26.87 0.72 24.83
CA PHE A 69 -26.32 1.97 25.35
C PHE A 69 -27.32 2.63 26.30
N LYS A 70 -26.86 3.11 27.46
CA LYS A 70 -27.60 3.97 28.39
C LYS A 70 -26.99 5.37 28.38
N GLU A 71 -27.82 6.41 28.34
CA GLU A 71 -27.39 7.80 28.44
C GLU A 71 -27.26 8.23 29.91
N PHE A 72 -26.07 8.62 30.34
CA PHE A 72 -25.80 9.15 31.68
C PHE A 72 -25.44 10.63 31.62
N ALA A 73 -25.86 11.40 32.62
CA ALA A 73 -25.55 12.83 32.71
C ALA A 73 -24.12 13.05 33.22
N VAL A 74 -23.42 14.03 32.66
CA VAL A 74 -22.17 14.56 33.20
C VAL A 74 -22.50 15.31 34.48
N LYS A 75 -21.97 14.82 35.60
CA LYS A 75 -22.12 15.45 36.93
C LYS A 75 -21.14 16.59 37.11
N LYS A 76 -19.89 16.39 36.68
CA LYS A 76 -18.83 17.40 36.66
C LYS A 76 -17.67 17.02 35.74
N VAL A 77 -16.99 18.04 35.23
CA VAL A 77 -15.71 17.95 34.52
C VAL A 77 -14.70 18.83 35.24
N GLU A 78 -13.65 18.23 35.80
CA GLU A 78 -12.63 18.94 36.58
C GLU A 78 -11.27 18.83 35.90
N PRO A 79 -10.56 19.94 35.59
CA PRO A 79 -9.21 19.88 35.06
C PRO A 79 -8.25 19.16 36.01
N TYR A 80 -7.55 18.15 35.51
CA TYR A 80 -6.52 17.40 36.25
C TYR A 80 -5.13 17.99 35.99
N ASN A 81 -4.84 18.28 34.71
CA ASN A 81 -3.64 19.02 34.31
C ASN A 81 -3.91 19.79 32.99
N HIS A 82 -2.85 20.33 32.38
CA HIS A 82 -2.93 21.14 31.16
C HIS A 82 -3.58 20.46 29.93
N ASN A 83 -3.74 19.13 29.91
CA ASN A 83 -4.33 18.39 28.80
C ASN A 83 -5.25 17.21 29.23
N THR A 84 -5.57 17.08 30.53
CA THR A 84 -6.30 15.93 31.09
C THR A 84 -7.35 16.41 32.08
N ALA A 85 -8.51 15.76 32.14
CA ALA A 85 -9.58 16.10 33.08
C ALA A 85 -10.27 14.85 33.65
N ASN A 86 -10.86 15.03 34.84
CA ASN A 86 -11.72 14.06 35.52
C ASN A 86 -13.16 14.25 35.07
N PHE A 87 -13.71 13.27 34.39
CA PHE A 87 -15.10 13.23 33.95
C PHE A 87 -15.90 12.36 34.91
N THR A 88 -16.77 12.97 35.70
CA THR A 88 -17.67 12.25 36.60
C THR A 88 -19.06 12.22 35.99
N LEU A 89 -19.59 11.02 35.72
CA LEU A 89 -20.96 10.80 35.29
C LEU A 89 -21.83 10.43 36.50
N GLU A 90 -23.06 10.89 36.49
CA GLU A 90 -24.09 10.54 37.49
C GLU A 90 -24.73 9.20 37.13
N LEU A 91 -24.81 8.30 38.12
CA LEU A 91 -25.52 7.02 38.02
C LEU A 91 -26.83 7.10 38.84
N PRO A 92 -27.87 6.32 38.50
CA PRO A 92 -29.09 6.27 39.30
C PRO A 92 -28.84 5.89 40.77
N ALA A 93 -29.65 6.44 41.68
CA ALA A 93 -29.51 6.18 43.11
C ALA A 93 -29.74 4.70 43.46
N GLY A 94 -28.83 4.11 44.24
CA GLY A 94 -28.79 2.66 44.50
C GLY A 94 -28.04 1.83 43.46
N GLU A 95 -27.55 2.45 42.37
CA GLU A 95 -26.77 1.78 41.33
C GLU A 95 -25.28 2.16 41.39
N ALA A 96 -24.43 1.23 40.98
CA ALA A 96 -22.97 1.38 40.86
C ALA A 96 -22.49 0.76 39.54
N THR A 97 -21.22 0.92 39.15
CA THR A 97 -20.75 0.32 37.88
C THR A 97 -20.62 -1.20 37.94
N LEU A 98 -20.21 -1.73 39.10
CA LEU A 98 -19.94 -3.15 39.34
C LEU A 98 -19.06 -3.83 38.28
N LEU A 99 -18.14 -3.05 37.69
CA LEU A 99 -17.13 -3.55 36.77
C LEU A 99 -16.21 -4.56 37.48
N PRO A 100 -16.04 -5.79 36.96
CA PRO A 100 -15.02 -6.70 37.46
C PRO A 100 -13.62 -6.21 37.07
N VAL A 101 -12.60 -6.78 37.72
CA VAL A 101 -11.19 -6.42 37.50
C VAL A 101 -10.78 -6.62 36.03
N SER A 102 -10.07 -5.63 35.47
CA SER A 102 -9.74 -5.50 34.04
C SER A 102 -10.96 -5.32 33.12
N GLY A 103 -12.11 -4.92 33.67
CA GLY A 103 -13.33 -4.57 32.94
C GLY A 103 -13.39 -3.07 32.59
N LEU A 104 -13.83 -2.76 31.37
CA LEU A 104 -13.97 -1.41 30.84
C LEU A 104 -15.40 -1.11 30.36
N VAL A 105 -15.67 0.13 29.94
CA VAL A 105 -16.93 0.54 29.28
C VAL A 105 -16.65 1.25 27.97
N TYR A 106 -17.62 1.23 27.05
CA TYR A 106 -17.57 2.07 25.86
C TYR A 106 -18.26 3.40 26.15
N LEU A 107 -17.57 4.53 25.98
CA LEU A 107 -18.16 5.88 26.01
C LEU A 107 -18.37 6.35 24.57
N LYS A 108 -19.59 6.78 24.24
CA LYS A 108 -20.01 7.29 22.93
C LYS A 108 -20.54 8.71 23.10
N ALA A 109 -20.33 9.57 22.11
CA ALA A 109 -21.03 10.85 22.07
C ALA A 109 -22.55 10.65 21.96
N SER A 110 -23.32 11.40 22.76
CA SER A 110 -24.76 11.20 22.91
C SER A 110 -25.47 11.21 21.55
N GLU A 111 -26.35 10.23 21.32
CA GLU A 111 -27.18 10.22 20.11
C GLU A 111 -28.27 11.31 20.14
N SER A 112 -28.54 11.89 21.31
CA SER A 112 -29.47 13.01 21.49
C SER A 112 -28.87 14.39 21.20
N ASP A 113 -27.55 14.50 21.03
CA ASP A 113 -26.87 15.75 20.71
C ASP A 113 -26.67 15.88 19.18
N PRO A 114 -27.28 16.89 18.51
CA PRO A 114 -27.13 17.07 17.06
C PRO A 114 -25.69 17.41 16.64
N ASN A 115 -24.86 17.92 17.55
CA ASN A 115 -23.45 18.27 17.31
C ASN A 115 -22.49 17.10 17.61
N ALA A 116 -22.99 15.95 18.08
CA ALA A 116 -22.18 14.81 18.44
C ALA A 116 -21.24 14.39 17.29
N PRO A 117 -19.93 14.18 17.55
CA PRO A 117 -18.94 13.89 16.50
C PRO A 117 -19.24 12.57 15.78
N LYS A 118 -19.65 12.68 14.52
CA LYS A 118 -19.96 11.53 13.66
C LYS A 118 -18.77 11.03 12.84
N ASP A 119 -18.77 9.72 12.54
CA ASP A 119 -17.82 9.06 11.65
C ASP A 119 -18.13 9.35 10.16
N LYS A 120 -17.44 8.69 9.22
CA LYS A 120 -17.71 8.82 7.77
C LYS A 120 -19.05 8.18 7.32
N LYS A 121 -19.68 7.38 8.17
CA LYS A 121 -20.92 6.62 7.91
C LYS A 121 -22.14 7.22 8.63
N GLY A 122 -21.96 8.33 9.35
CA GLY A 122 -23.02 9.05 10.07
C GLY A 122 -23.23 8.65 11.54
N ASN A 123 -22.49 7.66 12.04
CA ASN A 123 -22.63 7.15 13.42
C ASN A 123 -21.89 8.05 14.42
N THR A 124 -22.44 8.28 15.61
CA THR A 124 -21.71 8.97 16.68
C THR A 124 -20.50 8.14 17.14
N ILE A 125 -19.37 8.80 17.32
CA ILE A 125 -18.10 8.13 17.64
C ILE A 125 -18.08 7.75 19.12
N GLY A 126 -17.51 6.57 19.42
CA GLY A 126 -17.21 6.13 20.78
C GLY A 126 -15.85 5.43 20.87
N ARG A 127 -15.39 5.17 22.11
CA ARG A 127 -14.14 4.46 22.44
C ARG A 127 -14.25 3.73 23.78
N PRO A 128 -13.45 2.68 24.02
CA PRO A 128 -13.33 2.06 25.34
C PRO A 128 -12.59 2.98 26.32
N TYR A 129 -13.05 3.01 27.58
CA TYR A 129 -12.41 3.69 28.71
C TYR A 129 -12.56 2.87 29.99
N THR A 130 -11.55 2.92 30.87
CA THR A 130 -11.59 2.31 32.20
C THR A 130 -11.79 3.41 33.25
N PRO A 131 -12.78 3.30 34.17
CA PRO A 131 -12.91 4.22 35.29
C PRO A 131 -11.73 4.15 36.27
N VAL A 132 -11.53 5.23 37.05
CA VAL A 132 -10.60 5.26 38.19
C VAL A 132 -11.32 5.25 39.55
N SER A 133 -12.64 5.46 39.55
CA SER A 133 -13.48 5.29 40.75
C SER A 133 -13.67 3.81 41.09
N ASP A 134 -13.76 3.50 42.38
CA ASP A 134 -14.17 2.19 42.91
C ASP A 134 -15.43 1.67 42.17
N PRO A 135 -15.42 0.45 41.61
CA PRO A 135 -16.58 -0.10 40.91
C PRO A 135 -17.85 -0.20 41.75
N GLN A 136 -17.73 -0.29 43.08
CA GLN A 136 -18.83 -0.34 44.05
C GLN A 136 -19.32 1.05 44.47
N LYS A 137 -18.73 2.14 43.95
CA LYS A 137 -19.17 3.51 44.24
C LYS A 137 -20.58 3.75 43.70
N GLU A 138 -21.49 4.06 44.62
CA GLU A 138 -22.91 4.29 44.36
C GLU A 138 -23.14 5.71 43.79
N GLY A 139 -23.99 5.84 42.77
CA GLY A 139 -24.48 7.12 42.25
C GLY A 139 -23.50 7.95 41.40
N GLU A 140 -22.22 7.57 41.26
CA GLU A 140 -21.30 8.23 40.32
C GLU A 140 -20.11 7.38 39.89
N VAL A 141 -19.61 7.62 38.66
CA VAL A 141 -18.41 6.99 38.08
C VAL A 141 -17.46 8.06 37.54
N THR A 142 -16.16 7.92 37.79
CA THR A 142 -15.14 8.90 37.38
C THR A 142 -14.11 8.31 36.42
N PHE A 143 -13.83 9.02 35.32
CA PHE A 143 -12.81 8.69 34.31
C PHE A 143 -11.74 9.78 34.25
N VAL A 144 -10.46 9.39 34.17
CA VAL A 144 -9.37 10.31 33.80
C VAL A 144 -9.19 10.23 32.29
N ILE A 145 -9.53 11.30 31.56
CA ILE A 145 -9.44 11.34 30.10
C ILE A 145 -8.47 12.44 29.69
N LYS A 146 -7.51 12.08 28.82
CA LYS A 146 -6.55 12.99 28.20
C LYS A 146 -7.09 13.47 26.85
N ARG A 147 -6.98 14.77 26.61
CA ARG A 147 -7.40 15.43 25.38
C ARG A 147 -6.40 15.15 24.27
N TYR A 148 -6.88 14.59 23.16
CA TYR A 148 -6.12 14.44 21.92
C TYR A 148 -6.83 15.21 20.79
N ASP A 149 -6.33 16.39 20.42
CA ASP A 149 -7.00 17.32 19.49
C ASP A 149 -7.12 16.80 18.04
N THR A 150 -6.38 15.76 17.67
CA THR A 150 -6.53 15.11 16.35
C THR A 150 -7.65 14.07 16.30
N GLY A 151 -8.26 13.72 17.43
CA GLY A 151 -9.42 12.84 17.52
C GLY A 151 -10.70 13.65 17.67
N LYS A 152 -11.84 13.18 17.14
CA LYS A 152 -13.11 13.91 17.32
C LYS A 152 -13.73 13.74 18.71
N LEU A 153 -13.57 12.57 19.35
CA LEU A 153 -14.28 12.24 20.60
C LEU A 153 -13.69 12.95 21.84
N THR A 154 -12.37 12.99 22.01
CA THR A 154 -11.78 13.56 23.22
C THR A 154 -11.98 15.09 23.33
N PRO A 155 -11.85 15.92 22.28
CA PRO A 155 -12.23 17.33 22.36
C PRO A 155 -13.73 17.54 22.59
N TYR A 156 -14.59 16.65 22.07
CA TYR A 156 -16.02 16.67 22.35
C TYR A 156 -16.30 16.43 23.85
N LEU A 157 -15.77 15.35 24.42
CA LEU A 157 -15.93 15.06 25.86
C LEU A 157 -15.43 16.23 26.71
N HIS A 158 -14.25 16.78 26.40
CA HIS A 158 -13.68 17.95 27.09
C HIS A 158 -14.46 19.27 26.92
N ASN A 159 -15.46 19.33 26.06
CA ASN A 159 -16.34 20.49 25.90
C ASN A 159 -17.71 20.30 26.61
N LEU A 160 -18.01 19.11 27.14
CA LEU A 160 -19.25 18.82 27.86
C LEU A 160 -19.30 19.56 29.21
N LYS A 161 -20.51 19.95 29.60
CA LYS A 161 -20.85 20.68 30.82
C LYS A 161 -21.69 19.81 31.76
N PRO A 162 -21.79 20.15 33.05
CA PRO A 162 -22.74 19.51 33.95
C PRO A 162 -24.17 19.53 33.38
N GLY A 163 -24.81 18.37 33.29
CA GLY A 163 -26.13 18.17 32.69
C GLY A 163 -26.14 17.65 31.24
N ASP A 164 -25.04 17.80 30.48
CA ASP A 164 -24.90 17.18 29.16
C ASP A 164 -24.81 15.65 29.28
N LYS A 165 -25.06 14.89 28.20
CA LYS A 165 -25.15 13.42 28.25
C LYS A 165 -24.03 12.70 27.50
N VAL A 166 -23.76 11.46 27.93
CA VAL A 166 -22.82 10.52 27.30
C VAL A 166 -23.48 9.14 27.25
N SER A 167 -23.46 8.49 26.08
CA SER A 167 -23.93 7.09 25.97
C SER A 167 -22.85 6.13 26.47
N VAL A 168 -23.21 5.22 27.37
CA VAL A 168 -22.30 4.25 27.99
C VAL A 168 -22.83 2.83 27.80
N LYS A 169 -21.95 1.88 27.48
CA LYS A 169 -22.23 0.44 27.34
C LYS A 169 -21.19 -0.40 28.07
N GLY A 170 -21.63 -1.41 28.84
CA GLY A 170 -20.77 -2.31 29.63
C GLY A 170 -21.51 -3.05 30.76
N PRO A 171 -20.85 -3.80 31.65
CA PRO A 171 -19.41 -4.00 31.72
C PRO A 171 -18.91 -4.78 30.50
N ILE A 172 -17.69 -4.48 30.06
CA ILE A 172 -17.06 -5.20 28.95
C ILE A 172 -15.72 -5.76 29.41
N VAL A 173 -15.59 -7.08 29.31
CA VAL A 173 -14.58 -7.88 30.02
C VAL A 173 -14.07 -8.94 29.05
N LYS A 174 -12.75 -9.10 28.94
CA LYS A 174 -12.12 -10.08 28.03
C LYS A 174 -11.22 -11.08 28.71
N ARG A 175 -10.27 -10.63 29.54
CA ARG A 175 -9.56 -11.47 30.50
C ARG A 175 -9.96 -11.04 31.92
N PRO A 176 -10.83 -11.80 32.63
CA PRO A 176 -11.05 -11.55 34.05
C PRO A 176 -9.75 -11.88 34.81
N TRP A 177 -9.37 -11.02 35.75
CA TRP A 177 -8.21 -11.27 36.62
C TRP A 177 -8.38 -12.55 37.44
N LYS A 178 -7.27 -13.24 37.72
CA LYS A 178 -7.21 -14.39 38.61
C LYS A 178 -6.00 -14.26 39.52
N ASN A 179 -6.25 -14.30 40.83
CA ASN A 179 -5.22 -14.13 41.85
C ASN A 179 -4.19 -15.27 41.74
N ASN A 180 -2.90 -14.94 41.72
CA ASN A 180 -1.78 -15.87 41.49
C ASN A 180 -1.76 -16.57 40.11
N GLU A 181 -2.35 -16.01 39.04
CA GLU A 181 -2.19 -16.56 37.67
C GLU A 181 -0.73 -16.43 37.16
N PHE A 182 0.04 -15.47 37.68
CA PHE A 182 1.43 -15.18 37.29
C PHE A 182 2.31 -14.94 38.52
N GLU A 183 3.63 -15.10 38.38
CA GLU A 183 4.61 -14.79 39.44
C GLU A 183 5.09 -13.33 39.36
N GLU A 184 5.30 -12.80 38.16
CA GLU A 184 5.56 -11.37 37.91
C GLU A 184 4.75 -10.84 36.72
N VAL A 185 4.18 -9.65 36.89
CA VAL A 185 3.39 -8.94 35.89
C VAL A 185 4.00 -7.58 35.63
N VAL A 186 4.36 -7.33 34.38
CA VAL A 186 4.95 -6.08 33.92
C VAL A 186 3.87 -5.25 33.25
N LEU A 187 3.67 -4.02 33.73
CA LEU A 187 2.68 -3.08 33.22
C LEU A 187 3.42 -1.95 32.50
N ILE A 188 3.20 -1.78 31.20
CA ILE A 188 3.86 -0.76 30.38
C ILE A 188 2.79 0.24 29.93
N ALA A 189 2.90 1.48 30.40
CA ALA A 189 1.90 2.53 30.23
C ALA A 189 2.44 3.79 29.53
N GLY A 190 1.56 4.50 28.83
CA GLY A 190 1.85 5.84 28.28
C GLY A 190 0.60 6.72 28.17
N GLY A 191 0.66 7.95 28.69
CA GLY A 191 -0.47 8.87 28.72
C GLY A 191 -1.70 8.28 29.43
N SER A 192 -2.90 8.40 28.84
CA SER A 192 -4.14 7.85 29.43
C SER A 192 -4.22 6.33 29.44
N GLY A 193 -3.28 5.60 28.81
CA GLY A 193 -3.17 4.14 28.89
C GLY A 193 -2.85 3.60 30.29
N ILE A 194 -2.69 4.49 31.27
CA ILE A 194 -2.45 4.20 32.68
C ILE A 194 -3.70 3.75 33.45
N THR A 195 -4.91 4.17 33.04
CA THR A 195 -6.13 3.91 33.83
C THR A 195 -6.51 2.43 33.98
N PRO A 196 -6.30 1.51 33.01
CA PRO A 196 -6.52 0.09 33.23
C PRO A 196 -5.49 -0.52 34.20
N MET A 197 -4.25 -0.02 34.16
CA MET A 197 -3.19 -0.46 35.08
C MET A 197 -3.53 -0.08 36.52
N TYR A 198 -4.09 1.13 36.73
CA TYR A 198 -4.58 1.58 38.03
C TYR A 198 -5.73 0.71 38.55
N GLN A 199 -6.73 0.39 37.71
CA GLN A 199 -7.83 -0.49 38.09
C GLN A 199 -7.34 -1.89 38.47
N LEU A 200 -6.43 -2.49 37.69
CA LEU A 200 -5.84 -3.79 38.01
C LEU A 200 -5.07 -3.76 39.34
N LEU A 201 -4.15 -2.81 39.51
CA LEU A 201 -3.30 -2.72 40.71
C LEU A 201 -4.11 -2.47 41.99
N THR A 202 -5.11 -1.57 41.95
CA THR A 202 -5.95 -1.27 43.11
C THR A 202 -6.75 -2.48 43.60
N HIS A 203 -7.16 -3.38 42.70
CA HIS A 203 -7.88 -4.60 43.07
C HIS A 203 -6.93 -5.74 43.45
N ALA A 204 -5.91 -6.05 42.64
CA ALA A 204 -5.01 -7.17 42.89
C ALA A 204 -4.17 -6.97 44.16
N LEU A 205 -3.67 -5.75 44.43
CA LEU A 205 -2.92 -5.46 45.65
C LEU A 205 -3.80 -5.38 46.90
N ALA A 206 -5.11 -5.14 46.76
CA ALA A 206 -6.04 -5.17 47.88
C ALA A 206 -6.30 -6.59 48.40
N GLN A 207 -6.16 -7.62 47.57
CA GLN A 207 -6.32 -9.02 47.98
C GLN A 207 -5.06 -9.53 48.72
N PRO A 208 -5.19 -10.05 49.97
CA PRO A 208 -4.05 -10.62 50.71
C PRO A 208 -3.57 -11.97 50.16
N GLU A 209 -4.44 -12.71 49.46
CA GLU A 209 -4.12 -14.03 48.91
C GLU A 209 -3.47 -13.99 47.53
N ASP A 210 -3.46 -12.85 46.84
CA ASP A 210 -2.76 -12.67 45.57
C ASP A 210 -1.28 -12.32 45.80
N LYS A 211 -0.37 -13.23 45.41
CA LYS A 211 1.08 -13.07 45.61
C LYS A 211 1.81 -12.61 44.35
N THR A 212 1.07 -12.31 43.28
CA THR A 212 1.59 -11.75 42.03
C THR A 212 2.42 -10.50 42.33
N LYS A 213 3.64 -10.42 41.77
CA LYS A 213 4.44 -9.19 41.79
C LYS A 213 4.11 -8.33 40.58
N PHE A 214 4.10 -7.02 40.76
CA PHE A 214 3.77 -6.05 39.72
C PHE A 214 4.90 -5.03 39.54
N LYS A 215 5.24 -4.70 38.29
CA LYS A 215 6.21 -3.64 37.96
C LYS A 215 5.64 -2.73 36.89
N LEU A 216 5.43 -1.46 37.21
CA LEU A 216 4.88 -0.44 36.31
C LEU A 216 5.99 0.42 35.69
N LEU A 217 6.10 0.41 34.37
CA LEU A 217 6.97 1.29 33.59
C LEU A 217 6.09 2.34 32.88
N PHE A 218 6.15 3.60 33.32
CA PHE A 218 5.24 4.65 32.86
C PHE A 218 5.99 5.76 32.11
N GLY A 219 5.82 5.78 30.78
CA GLY A 219 6.42 6.76 29.87
C GLY A 219 5.54 7.99 29.67
N ASN A 220 6.13 9.19 29.81
CA ASN A 220 5.45 10.48 29.67
C ASN A 220 6.31 11.49 28.89
N VAL A 221 5.75 12.65 28.52
CA VAL A 221 6.51 13.69 27.78
C VAL A 221 7.22 14.63 28.76
N THR A 222 6.49 15.16 29.74
CA THR A 222 7.05 16.02 30.81
C THR A 222 6.68 15.46 32.19
N PRO A 223 7.33 15.91 33.28
CA PRO A 223 6.90 15.59 34.65
C PRO A 223 5.44 15.99 34.95
N ALA A 224 4.92 17.03 34.28
CA ALA A 224 3.52 17.48 34.40
C ALA A 224 2.51 16.63 33.62
N ASP A 225 2.96 15.68 32.80
CA ASP A 225 2.09 14.71 32.10
C ASP A 225 1.78 13.45 32.93
N VAL A 226 2.52 13.21 34.03
CA VAL A 226 2.43 11.97 34.82
C VAL A 226 1.12 11.93 35.62
N LEU A 227 0.15 11.15 35.13
CA LEU A 227 -1.17 10.99 35.73
C LEU A 227 -1.15 9.97 36.89
N LEU A 228 -2.01 10.18 37.89
CA LEU A 228 -2.20 9.29 39.05
C LEU A 228 -0.92 9.03 39.88
N LYS A 229 0.03 9.98 39.86
CA LYS A 229 1.37 9.80 40.45
C LYS A 229 1.32 9.61 41.96
N GLU A 230 0.51 10.40 42.66
CA GLU A 230 0.42 10.31 44.13
C GLU A 230 -0.21 8.99 44.56
N GLU A 231 -1.17 8.51 43.78
CA GLU A 231 -1.90 7.26 43.99
C GLU A 231 -0.98 6.04 43.76
N PHE A 232 -0.14 6.04 42.72
CA PHE A 232 0.88 5.00 42.53
C PHE A 232 2.01 5.04 43.55
N ASP A 233 2.47 6.23 43.95
CA ASP A 233 3.49 6.37 44.99
C ASP A 233 2.94 5.88 46.35
N GLN A 234 1.66 6.11 46.65
CA GLN A 234 0.96 5.54 47.82
C GLN A 234 0.83 4.01 47.73
N LEU A 235 0.44 3.46 46.56
CA LEU A 235 0.39 2.00 46.35
C LEU A 235 1.78 1.36 46.56
N LYS A 236 2.85 1.98 46.06
CA LYS A 236 4.24 1.53 46.25
C LYS A 236 4.71 1.66 47.70
N ALA A 237 4.31 2.72 48.41
CA ALA A 237 4.59 2.88 49.84
C ALA A 237 3.88 1.83 50.71
N LYS A 238 2.66 1.40 50.31
CA LYS A 238 1.83 0.44 51.04
C LYS A 238 2.15 -1.03 50.70
N HIS A 239 2.58 -1.32 49.48
CA HIS A 239 2.75 -2.67 48.94
C HIS A 239 4.10 -2.88 48.22
N GLY A 240 5.16 -2.18 48.66
CA GLY A 240 6.50 -2.21 48.04
C GLY A 240 7.23 -3.56 48.08
N ASP A 241 6.64 -4.58 48.71
CA ASP A 241 7.06 -5.99 48.67
C ASP A 241 6.55 -6.72 47.40
N ARG A 242 5.40 -6.28 46.86
CA ARG A 242 4.75 -6.80 45.65
C ARG A 242 4.72 -5.81 44.48
N PHE A 243 4.80 -4.50 44.70
CA PHE A 243 4.62 -3.49 43.65
C PHE A 243 5.76 -2.48 43.57
N ASP A 244 6.30 -2.30 42.35
CA ASP A 244 7.24 -1.24 42.01
C ASP A 244 6.76 -0.39 40.82
N VAL A 245 7.14 0.89 40.79
CA VAL A 245 6.86 1.83 39.70
C VAL A 245 8.10 2.65 39.35
N ILE A 246 8.36 2.75 38.05
CA ILE A 246 9.44 3.51 37.43
C ILE A 246 8.82 4.48 36.41
N TYR A 247 8.99 5.77 36.66
CA TYR A 247 8.58 6.84 35.75
C TYR A 247 9.73 7.23 34.82
N THR A 248 9.44 7.41 33.53
CA THR A 248 10.40 8.02 32.57
C THR A 248 9.75 9.14 31.78
N VAL A 249 10.49 10.22 31.51
CA VAL A 249 10.01 11.36 30.71
C VAL A 249 10.97 11.72 29.58
N ASP A 250 10.43 12.08 28.41
CA ASP A 250 11.23 12.62 27.29
C ASP A 250 11.97 13.91 27.69
N LYS A 251 11.26 14.85 28.34
CA LYS A 251 11.73 16.19 28.68
C LYS A 251 11.68 16.42 30.18
N GLY A 252 12.69 15.93 30.88
CA GLY A 252 12.89 16.18 32.31
C GLY A 252 13.26 17.65 32.58
N ASP A 253 12.69 18.23 33.63
CA ASP A 253 13.14 19.53 34.15
C ASP A 253 14.26 19.35 35.20
N LYS A 254 14.79 20.46 35.74
CA LYS A 254 15.92 20.46 36.69
C LYS A 254 15.63 19.78 38.04
N ASN A 255 14.35 19.52 38.36
CA ASN A 255 13.92 18.87 39.59
C ASN A 255 13.51 17.41 39.35
N TRP A 256 13.57 16.91 38.11
CA TRP A 256 13.20 15.54 37.78
C TRP A 256 14.23 14.54 38.33
N THR A 257 13.73 13.53 39.05
CA THR A 257 14.53 12.50 39.75
C THR A 257 14.26 11.08 39.24
N GLY A 258 13.36 10.91 38.26
CA GLY A 258 13.11 9.64 37.59
C GLY A 258 14.04 9.40 36.41
N SER A 259 13.69 8.47 35.53
CA SER A 259 14.43 8.23 34.29
C SER A 259 14.11 9.30 33.22
N THR A 260 15.04 9.53 32.31
CA THR A 260 14.87 10.47 31.19
C THR A 260 15.08 9.74 29.86
N GLY A 261 14.21 9.99 28.89
CA GLY A 261 14.14 9.31 27.60
C GLY A 261 13.02 8.27 27.50
N PHE A 262 12.93 7.63 26.33
CA PHE A 262 11.89 6.68 25.98
C PHE A 262 12.13 5.28 26.58
N ILE A 263 11.07 4.48 26.71
CA ILE A 263 11.16 3.06 27.06
C ILE A 263 11.70 2.29 25.84
N THR A 264 13.02 2.12 25.77
CA THR A 264 13.73 1.39 24.72
C THR A 264 13.87 -0.11 25.04
N LYS A 265 14.36 -0.89 24.07
CA LYS A 265 14.73 -2.30 24.26
C LYS A 265 15.72 -2.52 25.40
N ASP A 266 16.74 -1.68 25.52
CA ASP A 266 17.75 -1.79 26.58
C ASP A 266 17.22 -1.35 27.95
N PHE A 267 16.31 -0.38 27.97
CA PHE A 267 15.56 -0.01 29.18
C PHE A 267 14.73 -1.20 29.66
N LEU A 268 13.94 -1.83 28.79
CA LEU A 268 13.18 -3.04 29.12
C LEU A 268 14.12 -4.15 29.62
N LYS A 269 15.16 -4.49 28.85
CA LYS A 269 16.16 -5.52 29.21
C LYS A 269 16.80 -5.32 30.59
N LYS A 270 16.87 -4.08 31.08
CA LYS A 270 17.37 -3.73 32.42
C LYS A 270 16.31 -3.89 33.51
N GLU A 271 15.06 -3.48 33.26
CA GLU A 271 14.03 -3.39 34.32
C GLU A 271 13.08 -4.61 34.41
N ILE A 272 12.91 -5.41 33.35
CA ILE A 272 11.88 -6.47 33.29
C ILE A 272 12.45 -7.89 33.38
N ALA A 273 11.75 -8.80 34.08
CA ALA A 273 12.22 -10.17 34.33
C ALA A 273 12.29 -11.01 33.04
N PRO A 274 13.36 -11.79 32.79
CA PRO A 274 13.66 -12.32 31.47
C PRO A 274 12.64 -13.33 30.94
N ALA A 275 12.35 -13.28 29.64
CA ALA A 275 11.37 -14.10 28.94
C ALA A 275 11.55 -15.63 29.12
N SER A 276 12.76 -16.09 29.45
CA SER A 276 13.10 -17.47 29.81
C SER A 276 12.35 -18.03 31.02
N LEU A 277 11.58 -17.20 31.74
CA LEU A 277 10.67 -17.63 32.81
C LEU A 277 9.34 -18.21 32.28
N GLY A 278 9.06 -18.08 30.98
CA GLY A 278 7.87 -18.65 30.32
C GLY A 278 6.56 -18.10 30.87
N ASP A 279 5.53 -18.94 30.89
CA ASP A 279 4.13 -18.63 31.23
C ASP A 279 3.93 -17.99 32.63
N LYS A 280 4.97 -18.00 33.49
CA LYS A 280 4.99 -17.35 34.80
C LYS A 280 5.05 -15.82 34.74
N VAL A 281 5.39 -15.23 33.60
CA VAL A 281 5.54 -13.78 33.42
C VAL A 281 4.62 -13.26 32.33
N MET A 282 3.88 -12.19 32.63
CA MET A 282 2.93 -11.55 31.71
C MET A 282 3.22 -10.06 31.57
N VAL A 283 3.23 -9.56 30.33
CA VAL A 283 3.50 -8.15 30.01
C VAL A 283 2.25 -7.48 29.42
N PHE A 284 1.62 -6.62 30.21
CA PHE A 284 0.49 -5.78 29.76
C PHE A 284 1.01 -4.48 29.16
N VAL A 285 0.56 -4.14 27.95
CA VAL A 285 0.97 -2.90 27.25
C VAL A 285 -0.25 -2.06 26.88
N CYS A 286 -0.24 -0.79 27.25
CA CYS A 286 -1.27 0.18 26.91
C CYS A 286 -0.66 1.58 26.72
N GLY A 287 -1.11 2.34 25.74
CA GLY A 287 -0.47 3.61 25.39
C GLY A 287 -1.23 4.41 24.34
N ALA A 288 -0.83 5.67 24.15
CA ALA A 288 -1.53 6.61 23.28
C ALA A 288 -1.67 6.09 21.82
N PRO A 289 -2.87 6.16 21.22
CA PRO A 289 -3.17 5.52 19.93
C PRO A 289 -2.74 6.38 18.72
N ARG A 290 -1.48 6.83 18.67
CA ARG A 290 -0.89 7.55 17.52
C ARG A 290 0.63 7.31 17.37
N PRO A 291 1.19 7.39 16.14
CA PRO A 291 2.62 7.17 15.88
C PRO A 291 3.55 8.29 16.42
N PRO A 292 4.84 7.98 16.69
CA PRO A 292 5.40 6.63 16.84
C PRO A 292 4.85 6.00 18.12
N ALA A 293 4.04 4.95 18.00
CA ALA A 293 3.27 4.46 19.13
C ALA A 293 4.17 3.65 20.05
N GLN A 294 4.19 4.01 21.32
CA GLN A 294 4.88 3.25 22.37
C GLN A 294 4.44 1.78 22.38
N VAL A 295 3.18 1.49 22.04
CA VAL A 295 2.66 0.12 21.88
C VAL A 295 3.30 -0.56 20.67
N ASP A 296 3.24 0.04 19.46
CA ASP A 296 3.85 -0.53 18.25
C ASP A 296 5.35 -0.85 18.42
N ALA A 297 6.09 0.07 19.07
CA ALA A 297 7.53 -0.04 19.29
C ALA A 297 7.91 -1.11 20.33
N ILE A 298 7.04 -1.38 21.31
CA ILE A 298 7.31 -2.32 22.41
C ILE A 298 6.71 -3.70 22.13
N ALA A 299 5.47 -3.77 21.62
CA ALA A 299 4.66 -4.98 21.52
C ALA A 299 4.24 -5.37 20.10
N GLY A 300 4.51 -4.53 19.09
CA GLY A 300 4.05 -4.72 17.71
C GLY A 300 2.76 -3.96 17.39
N LYS A 301 2.46 -3.78 16.09
CA LYS A 301 1.27 -3.07 15.62
C LYS A 301 -0.02 -3.82 15.96
N LYS A 302 -1.07 -3.08 16.33
CA LYS A 302 -2.44 -3.58 16.51
C LYS A 302 -3.13 -3.96 15.18
N ASP A 303 -3.92 -5.03 15.21
CA ASP A 303 -4.96 -5.32 14.22
C ASP A 303 -6.29 -4.71 14.68
N GLY A 304 -6.50 -3.42 14.40
CA GLY A 304 -7.71 -2.69 14.77
C GLY A 304 -7.99 -2.70 16.28
N MET A 305 -9.00 -3.49 16.69
CA MET A 305 -9.43 -3.70 18.09
C MET A 305 -9.08 -5.11 18.61
N LYS A 306 -8.10 -5.80 18.00
CA LYS A 306 -7.53 -7.09 18.47
C LYS A 306 -6.07 -6.91 18.88
N GLN A 307 -5.57 -7.80 19.73
CA GLN A 307 -4.14 -7.98 19.98
C GLN A 307 -3.44 -8.38 18.68
N GLY A 308 -2.67 -7.44 18.12
CA GLY A 308 -1.83 -7.72 16.97
C GLY A 308 -0.65 -8.64 17.32
N PRO A 309 -0.05 -9.31 16.32
CA PRO A 309 1.01 -10.29 16.53
C PRO A 309 2.19 -9.66 17.28
N LEU A 310 2.81 -10.42 18.20
CA LEU A 310 3.92 -9.90 18.99
C LEU A 310 5.07 -9.41 18.10
N GLY A 311 5.39 -8.13 18.26
CA GLY A 311 6.46 -7.41 17.59
C GLY A 311 7.19 -6.48 18.56
N GLY A 312 7.93 -5.52 18.03
CA GLY A 312 8.66 -4.53 18.82
C GLY A 312 9.71 -5.15 19.76
N ALA A 313 10.13 -4.34 20.73
CA ALA A 313 11.19 -4.69 21.68
C ALA A 313 10.93 -5.98 22.47
N LEU A 314 9.69 -6.33 22.80
CA LEU A 314 9.36 -7.57 23.51
C LEU A 314 9.64 -8.81 22.65
N LYS A 315 9.29 -8.81 21.36
CA LYS A 315 9.66 -9.90 20.44
C LYS A 315 11.18 -10.07 20.39
N GLU A 316 11.91 -8.97 20.33
CA GLU A 316 13.38 -8.95 20.29
C GLU A 316 14.07 -9.29 21.61
N LEU A 317 13.33 -9.37 22.72
CA LEU A 317 13.79 -9.85 24.03
C LEU A 317 13.38 -11.31 24.29
N GLY A 318 12.76 -11.98 23.31
CA GLY A 318 12.44 -13.41 23.34
C GLY A 318 11.11 -13.77 24.02
N TYR A 319 10.24 -12.79 24.26
CA TYR A 319 8.87 -13.08 24.73
C TYR A 319 8.05 -13.77 23.64
N THR A 320 7.02 -14.51 24.06
CA THR A 320 6.03 -15.15 23.19
C THR A 320 4.69 -14.40 23.21
N SER A 321 3.80 -14.67 22.25
CA SER A 321 2.48 -14.02 22.16
C SER A 321 1.63 -14.29 23.41
N GLU A 322 1.84 -15.43 24.04
CA GLU A 322 1.15 -15.93 25.23
C GLU A 322 1.59 -15.19 26.51
N GLN A 323 2.76 -14.52 26.49
CA GLN A 323 3.29 -13.67 27.57
C GLN A 323 2.96 -12.18 27.37
N LYS A 324 2.21 -11.82 26.32
CA LYS A 324 1.79 -10.44 25.98
C LYS A 324 0.28 -10.28 26.23
N TYR A 325 -0.13 -9.11 26.70
CA TYR A 325 -1.53 -8.68 26.65
C TYR A 325 -1.64 -7.18 26.34
N GLU A 326 -2.61 -6.77 25.52
CA GLU A 326 -2.94 -5.36 25.28
C GLU A 326 -4.38 -5.06 25.71
N HIS A 327 -4.56 -3.91 26.37
CA HIS A 327 -5.75 -3.66 27.20
C HIS A 327 -6.90 -2.88 26.49
N GLU A 328 -6.74 -2.49 25.22
CA GLU A 328 -7.74 -1.71 24.44
C GLU A 328 -8.67 -2.57 23.55
N GLU A 329 -8.83 -3.85 23.87
CA GLU A 329 -9.45 -4.84 22.97
C GLU A 329 -10.96 -5.02 23.24
N ILE A 330 -11.87 -4.81 22.25
CA ILE A 330 -13.36 -5.11 22.19
C ILE A 330 -13.91 -4.44 20.89
N PHE A 331 -14.88 -4.93 20.11
CA PHE A 331 -16.01 -5.87 20.29
C PHE A 331 -15.71 -7.28 19.69
N TRP A 332 -16.65 -8.20 19.36
CA TRP A 332 -18.14 -8.29 19.45
C TRP A 332 -18.53 -9.72 19.88
N PRO A 333 -19.69 -9.98 20.54
CA PRO A 333 -19.98 -11.31 21.06
C PRO A 333 -20.24 -12.36 19.97
N SER A 334 -19.55 -13.49 20.09
CA SER A 334 -19.88 -14.76 19.45
C SER A 334 -20.65 -15.67 20.43
N SER A 335 -21.78 -16.20 19.98
CA SER A 335 -22.63 -17.10 20.78
C SER A 335 -22.20 -18.57 20.64
N SER A 336 -21.13 -18.97 21.34
CA SER A 336 -20.86 -20.41 21.55
C SER A 336 -20.10 -20.68 22.84
N LEU A 337 -20.72 -21.47 23.72
CA LEU A 337 -20.07 -22.10 24.87
C LEU A 337 -20.85 -23.35 25.28
N ARG A 338 -20.34 -24.54 24.91
CA ARG A 338 -20.68 -25.80 25.58
C ARG A 338 -19.57 -26.84 25.44
N SER A 339 -19.00 -27.19 26.58
CA SER A 339 -18.37 -28.48 26.91
C SER A 339 -17.53 -29.18 25.84
N THR A 340 -16.22 -29.06 25.97
CA THR A 340 -15.31 -30.15 25.63
C THR A 340 -15.61 -31.40 26.48
N ASN A 341 -15.38 -32.58 25.91
CA ASN A 341 -15.23 -33.82 26.68
C ASN A 341 -14.21 -34.71 25.93
N MET A 342 -13.12 -35.10 26.59
CA MET A 342 -12.09 -35.97 26.01
C MET A 342 -12.38 -37.44 26.32
N ILE A 343 -12.17 -38.32 25.35
CA ILE A 343 -11.93 -39.75 25.59
C ILE A 343 -10.73 -40.18 24.73
N PRO A 344 -9.60 -40.62 25.32
CA PRO A 344 -8.45 -41.11 24.57
C PRO A 344 -8.55 -42.62 24.28
N THR A 345 -8.24 -43.04 23.05
CA THR A 345 -8.00 -44.46 22.70
C THR A 345 -6.80 -44.60 21.74
N SER A 346 -6.32 -45.82 21.51
CA SER A 346 -4.93 -46.06 21.11
C SER A 346 -4.72 -47.15 20.05
N LYS A 347 -3.56 -47.05 19.36
CA LYS A 347 -2.75 -48.13 18.73
C LYS A 347 -3.48 -49.35 18.13
N LYS A 348 -3.42 -49.46 16.80
CA LYS A 348 -2.85 -50.59 16.00
C LYS A 348 -2.78 -50.12 14.54
N VAL A 349 -1.72 -50.30 13.74
CA VAL A 349 -0.83 -51.45 13.48
C VAL A 349 -1.50 -52.55 12.66
N THR A 350 -1.29 -52.49 11.34
CA THR A 350 -0.99 -53.63 10.47
C THR A 350 -0.15 -53.13 9.28
N ALA A 351 0.83 -53.92 8.84
CA ALA A 351 1.65 -53.64 7.67
C ALA A 351 2.01 -54.96 6.99
N ASN A 352 2.17 -54.95 5.66
CA ASN A 352 3.08 -55.81 4.85
C ASN A 352 2.92 -55.43 3.36
N VAL A 353 3.99 -55.01 2.64
CA VAL A 353 5.05 -55.84 1.97
C VAL A 353 4.53 -56.35 0.61
N LEU A 354 5.20 -56.17 -0.54
CA LEU A 354 6.65 -56.13 -0.89
C LEU A 354 7.10 -54.73 -1.46
N ARG A 355 8.38 -54.29 -1.54
CA ARG A 355 9.65 -54.89 -2.06
C ARG A 355 9.58 -55.18 -3.57
N GLN A 356 10.58 -54.94 -4.45
CA GLN A 356 12.02 -54.60 -4.43
C GLN A 356 12.33 -53.77 -5.73
N ALA A 357 13.51 -53.20 -6.02
CA ALA A 357 14.65 -52.70 -5.23
C ALA A 357 15.56 -51.86 -6.17
N SER A 358 16.21 -50.81 -5.65
CA SER A 358 17.20 -50.01 -6.38
C SER A 358 18.56 -50.08 -5.69
N THR A 359 19.67 -50.33 -6.40
CA THR A 359 20.99 -49.71 -6.12
C THR A 359 22.13 -50.08 -7.09
N SER A 360 22.89 -49.06 -7.52
CA SER A 360 24.38 -49.05 -7.73
C SER A 360 24.97 -49.89 -8.89
N ILE A 361 26.05 -49.54 -9.60
CA ILE A 361 27.38 -49.02 -9.24
C ILE A 361 27.98 -48.26 -10.47
N ALA A 362 28.94 -47.35 -10.25
CA ALA A 362 29.61 -46.57 -11.31
C ALA A 362 30.93 -47.19 -11.83
N ARG A 363 31.46 -46.70 -12.97
CA ARG A 363 32.90 -46.71 -13.28
C ARG A 363 33.32 -45.65 -14.34
N LYS A 364 34.63 -45.34 -14.35
CA LYS A 364 35.34 -44.40 -15.25
C LYS A 364 36.00 -45.18 -16.39
N SER A 365 36.37 -44.54 -17.51
CA SER A 365 37.76 -44.57 -18.07
C SER A 365 37.98 -43.91 -19.47
N THR A 366 38.88 -42.92 -19.54
CA THR A 366 39.94 -42.65 -20.55
C THR A 366 39.76 -42.76 -22.09
N LEU A 367 39.96 -41.59 -22.74
CA LEU A 367 40.97 -41.22 -23.78
C LEU A 367 40.94 -41.71 -25.27
N ALA A 368 41.30 -40.73 -26.13
CA ALA A 368 42.10 -40.80 -27.38
C ALA A 368 41.48 -41.31 -28.71
N THR A 369 41.95 -40.97 -29.92
CA THR A 369 42.66 -39.76 -30.48
C THR A 369 42.72 -39.87 -32.03
N LEU A 370 42.42 -38.78 -32.77
CA LEU A 370 42.75 -38.43 -34.20
C LEU A 370 42.75 -39.49 -35.34
N VAL A 371 42.22 -39.08 -36.52
CA VAL A 371 42.90 -39.06 -37.84
C VAL A 371 42.02 -38.30 -38.86
N THR A 372 42.55 -37.92 -40.03
CA THR A 372 42.09 -36.79 -40.88
C THR A 372 41.71 -37.16 -42.33
N GLU A 373 40.95 -36.25 -42.97
CA GLU A 373 40.88 -36.01 -44.42
C GLU A 373 40.14 -37.05 -45.32
N PRO A 374 39.77 -36.77 -46.60
CA PRO A 374 40.39 -35.84 -47.58
C PRO A 374 39.48 -34.79 -48.25
N THR A 375 40.07 -33.99 -49.15
CA THR A 375 39.46 -32.85 -49.88
C THR A 375 39.34 -33.07 -51.40
N ARG A 376 38.31 -32.48 -52.04
CA ARG A 376 38.19 -32.01 -53.45
C ARG A 376 36.70 -31.72 -53.78
N GLY A 377 36.29 -30.69 -54.54
CA GLY A 377 36.99 -29.47 -54.96
C GLY A 377 36.81 -29.07 -56.44
N THR A 378 35.77 -28.31 -56.79
CA THR A 378 35.63 -27.59 -58.09
C THR A 378 34.68 -26.37 -58.03
N THR A 379 35.19 -25.20 -58.43
CA THR A 379 34.61 -24.11 -59.27
C THR A 379 33.11 -24.11 -59.66
N ASN A 380 32.40 -22.99 -59.92
CA ASN A 380 32.54 -21.50 -59.80
C ASN A 380 31.09 -20.94 -60.01
N VAL A 381 30.65 -19.73 -59.62
CA VAL A 381 30.86 -18.40 -60.26
C VAL A 381 30.03 -17.34 -59.48
N ILE A 382 30.65 -16.19 -59.12
CA ILE A 382 30.11 -14.83 -58.83
C ILE A 382 28.86 -14.65 -57.90
N GLY A 383 28.90 -13.76 -56.88
CA GLY A 383 30.06 -13.06 -56.32
C GLY A 383 29.83 -11.77 -55.50
N ARG A 384 30.98 -11.23 -55.07
CA ARG A 384 31.26 -9.84 -54.64
C ARG A 384 30.56 -9.28 -53.38
N SER A 385 31.04 -9.70 -52.21
CA SER A 385 31.44 -8.74 -51.18
C SER A 385 32.82 -8.13 -51.53
N TRP A 386 33.10 -6.90 -51.11
CA TRP A 386 34.45 -6.30 -51.17
C TRP A 386 34.91 -5.83 -49.79
N ALA A 387 36.19 -6.02 -49.48
CA ALA A 387 36.82 -5.59 -48.25
C ALA A 387 38.30 -5.26 -48.48
N SER A 388 38.77 -4.20 -47.82
CA SER A 388 40.19 -3.82 -47.69
C SER A 388 40.42 -3.46 -46.22
N ARG A 389 41.22 -4.21 -45.45
CA ARG A 389 42.69 -4.43 -45.51
C ARG A 389 43.51 -3.18 -45.17
N ASN A 390 44.29 -3.32 -44.10
CA ASN A 390 45.18 -2.33 -43.51
C ASN A 390 46.39 -2.01 -44.41
N PHE A 391 46.99 -0.84 -44.22
CA PHE A 391 48.42 -0.69 -43.86
C PHE A 391 48.64 0.65 -43.14
N ALA A 392 49.81 0.89 -42.55
CA ALA A 392 50.03 1.94 -41.54
C ALA A 392 51.05 3.02 -41.96
N SER A 393 50.95 4.22 -41.35
CA SER A 393 51.97 5.27 -41.43
C SER A 393 52.02 6.18 -40.19
N VAL A 394 53.19 6.20 -39.54
CA VAL A 394 53.88 7.29 -38.79
C VAL A 394 53.04 8.35 -38.03
N GLN A 395 53.34 8.53 -36.74
CA GLN A 395 52.84 9.64 -35.92
C GLN A 395 53.63 10.96 -36.10
N PRO A 396 52.98 12.13 -35.99
CA PRO A 396 53.59 13.32 -35.40
C PRO A 396 53.57 13.21 -33.86
N GLN A 397 54.71 13.44 -33.20
CA GLN A 397 54.78 13.45 -31.74
C GLN A 397 54.15 14.72 -31.15
N CYS A 398 52.86 14.68 -30.83
CA CYS A 398 52.28 15.58 -29.83
C CYS A 398 52.33 14.92 -28.45
N SER A 399 52.82 15.63 -27.44
CA SER A 399 53.01 15.09 -26.08
C SER A 399 51.68 14.97 -25.32
N ILE A 400 50.86 13.98 -25.70
CA ILE A 400 49.63 13.63 -24.99
C ILE A 400 50.01 13.18 -23.57
N LYS A 401 49.70 14.01 -22.56
CA LYS A 401 49.69 13.59 -21.16
C LYS A 401 48.76 12.37 -21.07
N LYS A 402 49.27 11.23 -20.60
CA LYS A 402 48.45 10.03 -20.40
C LYS A 402 47.20 10.42 -19.59
N PRO A 403 45.97 10.18 -20.09
CA PRO A 403 44.81 10.29 -19.22
C PRO A 403 44.99 9.32 -18.05
N GLY A 404 44.62 9.75 -16.84
CA GLY A 404 44.64 8.87 -15.68
C GLY A 404 43.78 7.63 -15.97
N ALA A 405 44.32 6.44 -15.73
CA ALA A 405 43.62 5.20 -16.04
C ALA A 405 42.25 5.17 -15.34
N ALA A 406 41.19 4.89 -16.10
CA ALA A 406 39.86 4.70 -15.54
C ALA A 406 39.90 3.57 -14.49
N LYS A 407 39.19 3.78 -13.38
CA LYS A 407 39.00 2.74 -12.38
C LYS A 407 38.14 1.63 -12.97
N PRO A 408 38.38 0.35 -12.61
CA PRO A 408 37.49 -0.73 -12.98
C PRO A 408 36.11 -0.51 -12.34
N LEU A 409 35.07 -0.93 -13.05
CA LEU A 409 33.71 -1.01 -12.52
C LEU A 409 33.62 -2.07 -11.40
N PHE A 410 32.54 -2.01 -10.60
CA PHE A 410 32.22 -3.03 -9.62
C PHE A 410 32.10 -4.43 -10.24
N ASN A 411 32.68 -5.45 -9.61
CA ASN A 411 32.54 -6.84 -10.06
C ASN A 411 31.14 -7.41 -9.78
N LYS A 412 30.48 -6.92 -8.72
CA LYS A 412 29.14 -7.32 -8.30
C LYS A 412 28.39 -6.16 -7.65
N ILE A 413 27.13 -5.96 -8.04
CA ILE A 413 26.21 -4.98 -7.44
C ILE A 413 24.92 -5.66 -6.97
N LEU A 414 24.25 -5.06 -5.98
CA LEU A 414 22.89 -5.42 -5.58
C LEU A 414 21.89 -4.40 -6.11
N ILE A 415 20.74 -4.86 -6.61
CA ILE A 415 19.64 -4.01 -7.03
C ILE A 415 18.57 -4.04 -5.94
N ALA A 416 18.39 -2.93 -5.23
CA ALA A 416 17.46 -2.80 -4.10
C ALA A 416 16.04 -2.41 -4.55
N ASN A 417 15.53 -3.06 -5.59
CA ASN A 417 14.27 -2.73 -6.25
C ASN A 417 13.66 -3.97 -6.94
N ARG A 418 12.50 -3.82 -7.61
CA ARG A 418 11.74 -4.89 -8.29
C ARG A 418 11.25 -4.48 -9.67
N GLY A 419 10.67 -5.43 -10.42
CA GLY A 419 9.95 -5.15 -11.66
C GLY A 419 10.85 -4.58 -12.76
N GLU A 420 10.28 -3.72 -13.63
CA GLU A 420 10.98 -3.21 -14.81
C GLU A 420 12.29 -2.48 -14.48
N ILE A 421 12.35 -1.66 -13.42
CA ILE A 421 13.59 -0.94 -13.08
C ILE A 421 14.70 -1.89 -12.63
N ALA A 422 14.36 -3.00 -11.97
CA ALA A 422 15.34 -4.01 -11.67
C ALA A 422 15.81 -4.72 -12.95
N CYS A 423 14.91 -5.02 -13.88
CA CYS A 423 15.24 -5.56 -15.20
C CYS A 423 16.14 -4.59 -16.01
N ARG A 424 15.77 -3.30 -16.09
CA ARG A 424 16.52 -2.19 -16.70
C ARG A 424 17.96 -2.12 -16.20
N VAL A 425 18.16 -2.19 -14.88
CA VAL A 425 19.50 -2.14 -14.28
C VAL A 425 20.29 -3.41 -14.56
N ILE A 426 19.66 -4.58 -14.46
CA ILE A 426 20.30 -5.87 -14.78
C ILE A 426 20.72 -5.93 -16.26
N ARG A 427 19.92 -5.40 -17.20
CA ARG A 427 20.26 -5.33 -18.63
C ARG A 427 21.58 -4.58 -18.88
N THR A 428 21.77 -3.41 -18.25
CA THR A 428 23.04 -2.65 -18.38
C THR A 428 24.18 -3.28 -17.60
N ALA A 429 23.97 -3.76 -16.37
CA ALA A 429 25.02 -4.42 -15.60
C ALA A 429 25.59 -5.65 -16.35
N ARG A 430 24.71 -6.51 -16.89
CA ARG A 430 25.08 -7.68 -17.70
C ARG A 430 25.82 -7.29 -18.99
N LYS A 431 25.36 -6.24 -19.70
CA LYS A 431 26.05 -5.65 -20.88
C LYS A 431 27.48 -5.22 -20.57
N LEU A 432 27.75 -4.79 -19.34
CA LEU A 432 29.07 -4.35 -18.86
C LEU A 432 29.89 -5.46 -18.17
N GLY A 433 29.36 -6.69 -18.08
CA GLY A 433 30.01 -7.81 -17.38
C GLY A 433 29.95 -7.75 -15.85
N VAL A 434 29.16 -6.82 -15.29
CA VAL A 434 28.98 -6.63 -13.84
C VAL A 434 27.94 -7.63 -13.32
N LYS A 435 28.30 -8.44 -12.31
CA LYS A 435 27.38 -9.41 -11.70
C LYS A 435 26.27 -8.74 -10.89
N THR A 436 25.11 -9.36 -10.86
CA THR A 436 23.87 -8.79 -10.35
C THR A 436 23.26 -9.63 -9.24
N VAL A 437 22.86 -8.96 -8.15
CA VAL A 437 22.12 -9.56 -7.05
C VAL A 437 20.74 -8.90 -6.97
N ALA A 438 19.67 -9.67 -7.16
CA ALA A 438 18.31 -9.22 -6.90
C ALA A 438 17.91 -9.45 -5.44
N VAL A 439 16.97 -8.64 -4.95
CA VAL A 439 16.17 -8.94 -3.75
C VAL A 439 14.71 -9.12 -4.14
N TYR A 440 14.00 -9.99 -3.43
CA TYR A 440 12.59 -10.27 -3.71
C TYR A 440 11.76 -10.48 -2.43
N SER A 441 10.48 -10.10 -2.49
CA SER A 441 9.49 -10.50 -1.50
C SER A 441 8.97 -11.92 -1.78
N GLU A 442 8.29 -12.55 -0.84
CA GLU A 442 7.76 -13.90 -1.01
C GLU A 442 6.83 -14.09 -2.22
N VAL A 443 6.11 -13.04 -2.65
CA VAL A 443 5.27 -13.03 -3.87
C VAL A 443 6.05 -12.70 -5.15
N ASP A 444 7.16 -11.97 -5.05
CA ASP A 444 8.04 -11.65 -6.20
C ASP A 444 8.98 -12.81 -6.58
N ARG A 445 8.81 -14.00 -5.99
CA ARG A 445 9.68 -15.18 -6.17
C ARG A 445 9.92 -15.56 -7.63
N ASP A 446 8.87 -15.47 -8.45
CA ASP A 446 8.90 -15.87 -9.86
C ASP A 446 8.88 -14.66 -10.82
N ALA A 447 9.12 -13.45 -10.28
CA ALA A 447 9.19 -12.21 -11.04
C ALA A 447 10.38 -12.17 -12.02
N LEU A 448 10.23 -11.39 -13.10
CA LEU A 448 11.22 -11.34 -14.18
C LEU A 448 12.61 -10.90 -13.68
N HIS A 449 12.70 -9.95 -12.75
CA HIS A 449 13.98 -9.48 -12.23
C HIS A 449 14.72 -10.54 -11.39
N VAL A 450 13.99 -11.48 -10.78
CA VAL A 450 14.56 -12.63 -10.05
C VAL A 450 15.13 -13.65 -11.03
N LYS A 451 14.39 -13.97 -12.11
CA LYS A 451 14.85 -14.82 -13.22
C LYS A 451 16.06 -14.23 -13.97
N MET A 452 16.23 -12.92 -13.94
CA MET A 452 17.29 -12.21 -14.67
C MET A 452 18.60 -12.01 -13.89
N ALA A 453 18.59 -12.01 -12.55
CA ALA A 453 19.81 -11.78 -11.78
C ALA A 453 20.73 -13.01 -11.72
N ASP A 454 22.03 -12.80 -11.49
CA ASP A 454 22.99 -13.90 -11.30
C ASP A 454 22.79 -14.59 -9.93
N GLU A 455 22.32 -13.83 -8.93
CA GLU A 455 21.89 -14.31 -7.62
C GLU A 455 20.62 -13.58 -7.19
N ALA A 456 19.75 -14.23 -6.40
CA ALA A 456 18.56 -13.58 -5.84
C ALA A 456 18.29 -14.04 -4.42
N TYR A 457 17.90 -13.12 -3.53
CA TYR A 457 17.64 -13.42 -2.12
C TYR A 457 16.28 -12.89 -1.63
N CYS A 458 15.54 -13.74 -0.94
CA CYS A 458 14.28 -13.37 -0.30
C CYS A 458 14.53 -12.42 0.88
N ILE A 459 13.82 -11.29 0.90
CA ILE A 459 13.86 -10.28 1.97
C ILE A 459 12.56 -10.23 2.81
N GLY A 460 11.64 -11.17 2.64
CA GLY A 460 10.47 -11.38 3.51
C GLY A 460 9.12 -11.20 2.82
N PRO A 461 8.04 -10.92 3.56
CA PRO A 461 6.68 -10.98 3.03
C PRO A 461 6.37 -9.83 2.05
N ALA A 462 5.22 -9.97 1.37
CA ALA A 462 4.79 -9.07 0.31
C ALA A 462 4.77 -7.56 0.67
N PRO A 463 4.30 -7.12 1.85
CA PRO A 463 4.26 -5.69 2.18
C PRO A 463 5.64 -5.03 2.11
N SER A 464 5.79 -3.98 1.30
CA SER A 464 7.09 -3.33 1.05
C SER A 464 7.75 -2.76 2.32
N SER A 465 6.95 -2.39 3.33
CA SER A 465 7.43 -2.01 4.67
C SER A 465 8.18 -3.12 5.42
N GLU A 466 8.01 -4.37 5.00
CA GLU A 466 8.60 -5.57 5.61
C GLU A 466 9.57 -6.30 4.68
N SER A 467 9.56 -5.95 3.39
CA SER A 467 10.55 -6.35 2.37
C SER A 467 11.37 -5.14 1.88
N TYR A 468 11.02 -4.51 0.76
CA TYR A 468 11.89 -3.55 0.03
C TYR A 468 12.29 -2.25 0.78
N LEU A 469 11.61 -1.89 1.86
CA LEU A 469 11.97 -0.75 2.73
C LEU A 469 12.87 -1.15 3.91
N ARG A 470 13.18 -2.45 4.09
CA ARG A 470 14.02 -2.97 5.17
C ARG A 470 15.50 -2.84 4.84
N MET A 471 16.02 -1.63 5.09
CA MET A 471 17.44 -1.27 4.99
C MET A 471 18.36 -2.34 5.61
N ASP A 472 18.01 -2.83 6.80
CA ASP A 472 18.74 -3.85 7.56
C ASP A 472 18.89 -5.16 6.78
N LYS A 473 17.81 -5.64 6.16
CA LYS A 473 17.83 -6.87 5.36
C LYS A 473 18.61 -6.70 4.06
N ILE A 474 18.48 -5.53 3.41
CA ILE A 474 19.17 -5.23 2.15
C ILE A 474 20.69 -5.11 2.37
N ILE A 475 21.12 -4.50 3.48
CA ILE A 475 22.53 -4.41 3.89
C ILE A 475 23.08 -5.80 4.26
N ASP A 476 22.31 -6.65 4.93
CA ASP A 476 22.69 -8.04 5.19
C ASP A 476 22.88 -8.83 3.88
N VAL A 477 21.91 -8.80 2.97
CA VAL A 477 22.05 -9.47 1.66
C VAL A 477 23.25 -8.97 0.87
N ALA A 478 23.51 -7.66 0.84
CA ALA A 478 24.69 -7.09 0.18
C ALA A 478 26.00 -7.65 0.76
N LYS A 479 26.11 -7.72 2.10
CA LYS A 479 27.27 -8.30 2.80
C LYS A 479 27.44 -9.80 2.55
N ARG A 480 26.35 -10.59 2.63
CA ARG A 480 26.40 -12.05 2.41
C ARG A 480 26.73 -12.43 0.96
N SER A 481 26.21 -11.68 -0.01
CA SER A 481 26.47 -11.90 -1.44
C SER A 481 27.83 -11.34 -1.90
N GLY A 482 28.47 -10.47 -1.11
CA GLY A 482 29.70 -9.78 -1.51
C GLY A 482 29.47 -8.76 -2.62
N ALA A 483 28.29 -8.13 -2.66
CA ALA A 483 28.03 -6.98 -3.53
C ALA A 483 28.85 -5.77 -3.03
N GLN A 484 29.48 -5.04 -3.94
CA GLN A 484 30.36 -3.90 -3.60
C GLN A 484 29.60 -2.56 -3.56
N ALA A 485 28.46 -2.51 -4.26
CA ALA A 485 27.64 -1.32 -4.39
C ALA A 485 26.14 -1.71 -4.50
N ILE A 486 25.26 -0.79 -4.14
CA ILE A 486 23.81 -0.96 -4.24
C ILE A 486 23.22 0.08 -5.19
N HIS A 487 22.50 -0.39 -6.21
CA HIS A 487 21.68 0.43 -7.09
C HIS A 487 20.25 0.45 -6.56
N PRO A 488 19.70 1.61 -6.15
CA PRO A 488 18.37 1.67 -5.55
C PRO A 488 17.24 1.72 -6.59
N GLY A 489 17.54 1.95 -7.88
CA GLY A 489 16.53 2.30 -8.89
C GLY A 489 15.86 3.63 -8.55
N TYR A 490 14.53 3.64 -8.50
CA TYR A 490 13.71 4.75 -8.05
C TYR A 490 12.63 4.28 -7.06
N GLY A 491 12.15 5.20 -6.22
CA GLY A 491 11.24 4.84 -5.12
C GLY A 491 11.95 3.98 -4.06
N PHE A 492 11.15 3.36 -3.19
CA PHE A 492 11.61 2.61 -2.01
C PHE A 492 12.65 3.37 -1.15
N LEU A 493 13.94 3.12 -1.40
CA LEU A 493 15.06 3.69 -0.63
C LEU A 493 15.96 4.64 -1.46
N SER A 494 15.62 4.94 -2.73
CA SER A 494 16.46 5.74 -3.63
C SER A 494 16.68 7.19 -3.17
N GLU A 495 15.76 7.74 -2.37
CA GLU A 495 15.82 9.11 -1.86
C GLU A 495 15.88 9.11 -0.33
N ASN A 496 16.44 8.04 0.25
CA ASN A 496 16.55 7.87 1.69
C ASN A 496 18.00 8.14 2.16
N ALA A 497 18.24 9.34 2.68
CA ALA A 497 19.56 9.75 3.16
C ALA A 497 20.11 8.87 4.28
N ILE A 498 19.26 8.30 5.14
CA ILE A 498 19.68 7.39 6.21
C ILE A 498 20.22 6.09 5.62
N PHE A 499 19.57 5.54 4.59
CA PHE A 499 20.05 4.36 3.88
C PHE A 499 21.37 4.64 3.14
N ALA A 500 21.47 5.77 2.44
CA ALA A 500 22.71 6.17 1.76
C ALA A 500 23.89 6.32 2.75
N GLN A 501 23.66 6.88 3.94
CA GLN A 501 24.67 6.96 5.00
C GLN A 501 25.02 5.58 5.57
N GLN A 502 24.03 4.75 5.91
CA GLN A 502 24.26 3.39 6.43
C GLN A 502 25.05 2.50 5.46
N LEU A 503 24.95 2.73 4.16
CA LEU A 503 25.77 2.06 3.15
C LEU A 503 27.23 2.54 3.19
N ALA A 504 27.46 3.85 3.25
CA ALA A 504 28.81 4.41 3.41
C ALA A 504 29.47 3.90 4.71
N ASP A 505 28.74 3.91 5.83
CA ASP A 505 29.18 3.39 7.13
C ASP A 505 29.48 1.87 7.09
N ALA A 506 28.81 1.13 6.19
CA ALA A 506 29.02 -0.29 5.95
C ALA A 506 30.10 -0.62 4.90
N GLY A 507 30.73 0.39 4.29
CA GLY A 507 31.73 0.22 3.22
C GLY A 507 31.13 -0.18 1.86
N LEU A 508 29.84 0.07 1.64
CA LEU A 508 29.11 -0.22 0.41
C LEU A 508 28.83 1.07 -0.37
N THR A 509 29.14 1.12 -1.66
CA THR A 509 28.83 2.32 -2.46
C THR A 509 27.34 2.40 -2.77
N PHE A 510 26.70 3.50 -2.38
CA PHE A 510 25.36 3.86 -2.87
C PHE A 510 25.47 4.43 -4.29
N ILE A 511 24.78 3.83 -5.27
CA ILE A 511 24.82 4.27 -6.67
C ILE A 511 23.76 5.36 -6.87
N GLY A 512 24.07 6.55 -6.38
CA GLY A 512 23.20 7.73 -6.37
C GLY A 512 23.89 8.94 -5.73
N PRO A 513 23.16 10.02 -5.42
CA PRO A 513 23.73 11.20 -4.78
C PRO A 513 24.13 10.96 -3.32
N PRO A 514 25.04 11.80 -2.76
CA PRO A 514 25.40 11.72 -1.35
C PRO A 514 24.22 12.07 -0.44
N ALA A 515 24.22 11.51 0.77
CA ALA A 515 23.17 11.72 1.77
C ALA A 515 22.91 13.22 2.07
N SER A 516 23.94 14.07 2.00
CA SER A 516 23.81 15.53 2.13
C SER A 516 22.92 16.16 1.06
N ALA A 517 23.11 15.81 -0.21
CA ALA A 517 22.31 16.33 -1.32
C ALA A 517 20.84 15.85 -1.23
N ILE A 518 20.62 14.62 -0.77
CA ILE A 518 19.28 14.08 -0.49
C ILE A 518 18.60 14.90 0.62
N ILE A 519 19.30 15.17 1.73
CA ILE A 519 18.77 15.97 2.85
C ILE A 519 18.40 17.38 2.39
N SER A 520 19.31 18.09 1.73
CA SER A 520 19.08 19.48 1.31
C SER A 520 17.91 19.66 0.34
N MET A 521 17.58 18.64 -0.46
CA MET A 521 16.44 18.69 -1.40
C MET A 521 15.12 18.19 -0.79
N ALA A 522 15.13 17.49 0.36
CA ALA A 522 13.94 16.93 0.97
C ALA A 522 12.98 17.97 1.61
N SER A 523 13.45 19.20 1.85
CA SER A 523 12.68 20.29 2.46
C SER A 523 12.44 21.43 1.45
N LYS A 524 11.17 21.74 1.14
CA LYS A 524 10.83 22.74 0.10
C LYS A 524 11.27 24.17 0.42
N SER A 525 11.42 24.53 1.69
CA SER A 525 11.95 25.85 2.06
C SER A 525 13.47 25.89 1.90
N GLU A 526 14.17 24.87 2.38
CA GLU A 526 15.64 24.79 2.32
C GLU A 526 16.13 24.66 0.86
N SER A 527 15.44 23.84 0.05
CA SER A 527 15.76 23.70 -1.37
C SER A 527 15.57 25.02 -2.12
N LYS A 528 14.48 25.76 -1.88
CA LYS A 528 14.30 27.11 -2.43
C LYS A 528 15.36 28.11 -1.96
N ASP A 529 15.75 28.06 -0.69
CA ASP A 529 16.81 28.93 -0.16
C ASP A 529 18.18 28.61 -0.78
N ILE A 530 18.45 27.35 -1.16
CA ILE A 530 19.63 26.94 -1.93
C ILE A 530 19.51 27.41 -3.39
N MET A 531 18.40 27.11 -4.07
CA MET A 531 18.19 27.45 -5.49
C MET A 531 18.20 28.96 -5.75
N THR A 532 17.58 29.75 -4.88
CA THR A 532 17.61 31.22 -4.95
C THR A 532 19.04 31.75 -4.83
N ARG A 533 19.86 31.19 -3.92
CA ARG A 533 21.30 31.53 -3.81
C ARG A 533 22.13 31.04 -4.99
N ALA A 534 21.70 29.98 -5.68
CA ALA A 534 22.31 29.47 -6.90
C ALA A 534 21.91 30.25 -8.17
N GLY A 535 21.07 31.28 -8.06
CA GLY A 535 20.59 32.05 -9.21
C GLY A 535 19.58 31.29 -10.09
N VAL A 536 18.92 30.27 -9.53
CA VAL A 536 17.87 29.47 -10.16
C VAL A 536 16.50 30.10 -9.83
N PRO A 537 15.66 30.42 -10.83
CA PRO A 537 14.38 31.08 -10.57
C PRO A 537 13.46 30.14 -9.78
N CYS A 538 12.92 30.60 -8.65
CA CYS A 538 11.92 29.90 -7.85
C CYS A 538 10.55 30.55 -8.02
N VAL A 539 9.46 29.79 -7.86
CA VAL A 539 8.10 30.36 -7.98
C VAL A 539 7.93 31.48 -6.95
N PRO A 540 7.56 32.72 -7.36
CA PRO A 540 7.36 33.84 -6.45
C PRO A 540 6.40 33.48 -5.32
N GLY A 541 6.81 33.72 -4.08
CA GLY A 541 6.06 33.24 -2.93
C GLY A 541 6.70 33.54 -1.59
N TYR A 542 5.95 33.30 -0.52
CA TYR A 542 6.38 33.41 0.86
C TYR A 542 6.53 32.03 1.49
N HIS A 543 7.71 31.77 2.05
CA HIS A 543 8.08 30.54 2.79
C HIS A 543 8.80 30.86 4.11
N GLY A 544 8.57 32.06 4.66
CA GLY A 544 9.19 32.51 5.91
C GLY A 544 8.57 31.88 7.16
N SER A 545 9.23 32.11 8.30
CA SER A 545 8.88 31.52 9.59
C SER A 545 7.64 32.12 10.26
N ASP A 546 7.15 33.28 9.82
CA ASP A 546 5.90 33.86 10.32
C ASP A 546 4.72 33.22 9.61
N GLN A 547 3.97 32.41 10.36
CA GLN A 547 2.85 31.61 9.88
C GLN A 547 1.50 32.19 10.34
N ALA A 548 1.47 33.44 10.82
CA ALA A 548 0.23 34.10 11.21
C ALA A 548 -0.70 34.29 9.98
N PRO A 549 -1.99 33.92 10.05
CA PRO A 549 -2.91 34.03 8.90
C PRO A 549 -2.97 35.43 8.28
N ALA A 550 -2.92 36.48 9.10
CA ALA A 550 -2.89 37.87 8.63
C ALA A 550 -1.61 38.21 7.84
N LYS A 551 -0.45 37.65 8.23
CA LYS A 551 0.81 37.79 7.48
C LYS A 551 0.71 37.04 6.16
N LEU A 552 0.31 35.77 6.19
CA LEU A 552 0.17 34.93 4.99
C LEU A 552 -0.83 35.55 3.98
N LEU A 553 -1.92 36.18 4.44
CA LEU A 553 -2.87 36.91 3.60
C LEU A 553 -2.27 38.23 3.04
N SER A 554 -1.42 38.92 3.80
CA SER A 554 -0.70 40.11 3.31
C SER A 554 0.30 39.74 2.21
N GLU A 555 1.02 38.64 2.38
CA GLU A 555 1.94 38.11 1.37
C GLU A 555 1.17 37.65 0.12
N ALA A 556 0.06 36.92 0.28
CA ALA A 556 -0.82 36.53 -0.82
C ALA A 556 -1.31 37.73 -1.65
N LYS A 557 -1.66 38.85 -0.99
CA LYS A 557 -2.01 40.11 -1.66
C LYS A 557 -0.82 40.75 -2.39
N SER A 558 0.40 40.62 -1.87
CA SER A 558 1.61 41.13 -2.51
C SER A 558 2.10 40.27 -3.68
N ILE A 559 1.83 38.96 -3.65
CA ILE A 559 2.09 38.01 -4.75
C ILE A 559 1.06 38.19 -5.88
N GLY A 560 -0.17 38.55 -5.51
CA GLY A 560 -1.30 38.73 -6.42
C GLY A 560 -2.02 37.42 -6.74
N PHE A 561 -3.33 37.41 -6.53
CA PHE A 561 -4.18 36.23 -6.78
C PHE A 561 -4.25 35.87 -8.29
N PRO A 562 -4.57 34.60 -8.65
CA PRO A 562 -4.70 33.43 -7.78
C PRO A 562 -3.35 33.04 -7.13
N VAL A 563 -3.43 32.44 -5.94
CA VAL A 563 -2.28 31.93 -5.17
C VAL A 563 -2.46 30.46 -4.79
N LEU A 564 -1.34 29.77 -4.58
CA LEU A 564 -1.23 28.36 -4.29
C LEU A 564 -0.61 28.16 -2.90
N ILE A 565 -1.42 27.68 -1.97
CA ILE A 565 -0.98 27.32 -0.61
C ILE A 565 -0.52 25.86 -0.65
N LYS A 566 0.72 25.57 -0.23
CA LYS A 566 1.29 24.21 -0.17
C LYS A 566 1.81 23.90 1.23
N ALA A 567 1.79 22.63 1.63
CA ALA A 567 2.56 22.14 2.78
C ALA A 567 4.07 22.29 2.55
N VAL A 568 4.81 22.70 3.58
CA VAL A 568 6.29 22.82 3.54
C VAL A 568 6.97 21.45 3.41
N LEU A 569 6.41 20.42 4.03
CA LEU A 569 6.89 19.03 3.95
C LEU A 569 6.03 18.20 2.98
N GLY A 570 6.64 17.18 2.37
CA GLY A 570 5.97 16.13 1.59
C GLY A 570 5.58 16.50 0.15
N GLY A 571 5.54 15.50 -0.74
CA GLY A 571 5.25 15.66 -2.17
C GLY A 571 3.88 15.12 -2.61
N GLY A 572 3.66 15.08 -3.93
CA GLY A 572 2.51 14.40 -4.56
C GLY A 572 1.14 15.06 -4.32
N GLY A 573 1.05 16.39 -4.44
CA GLY A 573 -0.22 17.15 -4.44
C GLY A 573 -0.91 17.33 -3.07
N LYS A 574 -0.54 16.54 -2.06
CA LYS A 574 -1.16 16.57 -0.73
C LYS A 574 -0.86 17.88 0.01
N GLY A 575 -1.86 18.40 0.70
CA GLY A 575 -1.78 19.68 1.42
C GLY A 575 -1.76 20.91 0.52
N MET A 576 -2.12 20.78 -0.77
CA MET A 576 -2.21 21.91 -1.70
C MET A 576 -3.63 22.45 -1.80
N LYS A 577 -3.80 23.78 -1.81
CA LYS A 577 -5.07 24.49 -2.00
C LYS A 577 -4.86 25.75 -2.84
N ILE A 578 -5.73 26.00 -3.80
CA ILE A 578 -5.75 27.24 -4.60
C ILE A 578 -6.71 28.21 -3.90
N ALA A 579 -6.36 29.50 -3.86
CA ALA A 579 -7.28 30.58 -3.56
C ALA A 579 -7.30 31.55 -4.75
N TYR A 580 -8.48 31.80 -5.33
CA TYR A 580 -8.66 32.74 -6.44
C TYR A 580 -8.93 34.17 -5.96
N SER A 581 -9.38 34.34 -4.72
CA SER A 581 -9.63 35.64 -4.11
C SER A 581 -9.13 35.73 -2.66
N ALA A 582 -8.96 36.96 -2.17
CA ALA A 582 -8.64 37.24 -0.77
C ALA A 582 -9.72 36.76 0.21
N SER A 583 -10.97 36.58 -0.24
CA SER A 583 -12.09 36.02 0.52
C SER A 583 -12.01 34.51 0.71
N GLU A 584 -11.52 33.77 -0.29
CA GLU A 584 -11.32 32.31 -0.20
C GLU A 584 -10.08 31.91 0.62
N PHE A 585 -9.11 32.83 0.73
CA PHE A 585 -7.78 32.52 1.23
C PHE A 585 -7.77 31.92 2.64
N GLU A 586 -8.65 32.38 3.54
CA GLU A 586 -8.69 31.86 4.91
C GLU A 586 -9.21 30.42 4.98
N GLU A 587 -10.26 30.07 4.23
CA GLU A 587 -10.74 28.69 4.15
C GLU A 587 -9.68 27.79 3.49
N ALA A 588 -9.09 28.24 2.37
CA ALA A 588 -8.03 27.54 1.67
C ALA A 588 -6.81 27.29 2.58
N LEU A 589 -6.40 28.30 3.37
CA LEU A 589 -5.30 28.21 4.32
C LEU A 589 -5.59 27.18 5.42
N VAL A 590 -6.71 27.31 6.11
CA VAL A 590 -7.08 26.41 7.21
C VAL A 590 -7.33 24.99 6.68
N SER A 591 -7.79 24.83 5.43
CA SER A 591 -7.87 23.54 4.74
C SER A 591 -6.49 22.93 4.46
N ALA A 592 -5.55 23.70 3.89
CA ALA A 592 -4.18 23.27 3.62
C ALA A 592 -3.43 22.88 4.91
N GLN A 593 -3.48 23.72 5.96
CA GLN A 593 -2.83 23.47 7.25
C GLN A 593 -3.36 22.20 7.94
N ARG A 594 -4.68 21.95 7.90
CA ARG A 594 -5.29 20.71 8.42
C ARG A 594 -4.81 19.47 7.67
N GLU A 595 -4.69 19.56 6.35
CA GLU A 595 -4.23 18.44 5.53
C GLU A 595 -2.72 18.18 5.67
N ALA A 596 -1.91 19.24 5.77
CA ALA A 596 -0.48 19.18 6.04
C ALA A 596 -0.21 18.50 7.40
N ALA A 597 -0.83 19.01 8.48
CA ALA A 597 -0.67 18.46 9.83
C ALA A 597 -1.10 16.99 9.92
N LYS A 598 -2.17 16.61 9.20
CA LYS A 598 -2.66 15.24 9.12
C LYS A 598 -1.72 14.31 8.33
N SER A 599 -1.09 14.80 7.27
CA SER A 599 -0.32 13.98 6.32
C SER A 599 1.17 13.88 6.69
N PHE A 600 1.72 14.93 7.31
CA PHE A 600 3.16 15.11 7.52
C PHE A 600 3.53 15.48 8.96
N GLY A 601 2.56 15.67 9.85
CA GLY A 601 2.78 16.07 11.24
C GLY A 601 3.14 17.56 11.44
N ASP A 602 3.33 18.30 10.34
CA ASP A 602 3.68 19.72 10.33
C ASP A 602 2.54 20.53 9.70
N SER A 603 2.08 21.59 10.37
CA SER A 603 1.02 22.48 9.88
C SER A 603 1.55 23.66 9.06
N ARG A 604 2.87 23.83 8.94
CA ARG A 604 3.47 24.97 8.22
C ARG A 604 3.19 24.89 6.72
N VAL A 605 2.89 26.05 6.15
CA VAL A 605 2.61 26.22 4.73
C VAL A 605 3.51 27.29 4.10
N LEU A 606 3.62 27.22 2.79
CA LEU A 606 4.18 28.25 1.93
C LEU A 606 3.09 28.71 0.95
N VAL A 607 3.14 29.99 0.56
CA VAL A 607 2.17 30.62 -0.34
C VAL A 607 2.91 31.03 -1.60
N GLU A 608 2.49 30.54 -2.75
CA GLU A 608 3.12 30.78 -4.05
C GLU A 608 2.14 31.47 -5.02
N LYS A 609 2.67 32.08 -6.08
CA LYS A 609 1.86 32.42 -7.24
C LYS A 609 1.27 31.14 -7.85
N TYR A 610 -0.04 31.10 -8.07
CA TYR A 610 -0.64 30.04 -8.87
C TYR A 610 -0.42 30.36 -10.35
N ILE A 611 0.09 29.39 -11.11
CA ILE A 611 0.22 29.45 -12.56
C ILE A 611 -0.97 28.69 -13.14
N GLU A 612 -1.72 29.31 -14.04
CA GLU A 612 -3.02 28.79 -14.50
C GLU A 612 -2.90 27.78 -15.65
N ARG A 613 -1.93 27.99 -16.56
CA ARG A 613 -1.65 27.08 -17.70
C ARG A 613 -0.25 26.44 -17.66
N PRO A 614 0.18 25.83 -16.54
CA PRO A 614 1.55 25.38 -16.42
C PRO A 614 1.80 24.05 -17.14
N ARG A 615 2.99 23.94 -17.72
CA ARG A 615 3.64 22.71 -18.13
C ARG A 615 4.59 22.21 -17.03
N HIS A 616 4.74 20.90 -16.94
CA HIS A 616 5.78 20.27 -16.14
C HIS A 616 6.95 19.97 -17.08
N VAL A 617 8.01 20.78 -17.00
CA VAL A 617 9.24 20.60 -17.80
C VAL A 617 10.37 20.27 -16.84
N GLU A 618 11.09 19.19 -17.07
CA GLU A 618 12.14 18.73 -16.17
C GLU A 618 13.46 18.49 -16.91
N VAL A 619 14.59 18.76 -16.27
CA VAL A 619 15.92 18.64 -16.88
C VAL A 619 16.67 17.47 -16.27
N GLN A 620 17.12 16.52 -17.09
CA GLN A 620 18.02 15.47 -16.66
C GLN A 620 19.38 16.09 -16.33
N VAL A 621 19.88 15.84 -15.12
CA VAL A 621 21.24 16.23 -14.73
C VAL A 621 22.07 15.01 -14.37
N PHE A 622 23.39 15.15 -14.52
CA PHE A 622 24.36 14.14 -14.15
C PHE A 622 25.60 14.81 -13.55
N GLY A 623 25.95 14.45 -12.31
CA GLY A 623 27.18 14.92 -11.64
C GLY A 623 28.16 13.79 -11.37
N ASP A 624 29.46 14.08 -11.30
CA ASP A 624 30.48 13.12 -10.88
C ASP A 624 31.13 13.45 -9.52
N THR A 625 31.95 12.53 -9.00
CA THR A 625 32.65 12.69 -7.72
C THR A 625 33.80 13.70 -7.77
N LYS A 626 33.95 14.49 -8.84
CA LYS A 626 34.97 15.51 -9.05
C LYS A 626 34.38 16.93 -9.10
N GLY A 627 33.05 17.04 -9.16
CA GLY A 627 32.32 18.30 -9.22
C GLY A 627 31.96 18.74 -10.64
N ASP A 628 32.26 17.93 -11.67
CA ASP A 628 31.74 18.16 -13.01
C ASP A 628 30.28 17.72 -13.07
N VAL A 629 29.44 18.55 -13.68
CA VAL A 629 27.99 18.34 -13.81
C VAL A 629 27.52 18.82 -15.17
N VAL A 630 26.69 18.02 -15.83
CA VAL A 630 26.08 18.29 -17.15
C VAL A 630 24.57 18.10 -17.11
N SER A 631 23.87 18.72 -18.05
CA SER A 631 22.48 18.44 -18.41
C SER A 631 22.40 17.52 -19.63
N LEU A 632 21.42 16.62 -19.65
CA LEU A 632 21.10 15.74 -20.77
C LEU A 632 19.73 16.09 -21.36
N TRP A 633 19.54 17.38 -21.61
CA TRP A 633 18.31 18.00 -22.12
C TRP A 633 17.10 17.85 -21.19
N GLU A 634 16.00 18.45 -21.64
CA GLU A 634 14.73 18.50 -20.94
C GLU A 634 13.71 17.45 -21.44
N ARG A 635 12.75 17.13 -20.57
CA ARG A 635 11.57 16.32 -20.86
C ARG A 635 10.32 17.12 -20.50
N ASP A 636 9.24 16.96 -21.26
CA ASP A 636 7.91 17.43 -20.87
C ASP A 636 7.10 16.26 -20.28
N CYS A 637 6.59 16.47 -19.07
CA CYS A 637 5.82 15.52 -18.29
C CYS A 637 4.40 16.04 -17.98
N SER A 638 3.90 17.01 -18.77
CA SER A 638 2.64 17.71 -18.49
C SER A 638 1.41 16.81 -18.60
N VAL A 639 1.45 15.72 -19.37
CA VAL A 639 0.31 14.80 -19.49
C VAL A 639 0.28 13.88 -18.26
N GLN A 640 -0.41 14.36 -17.22
CA GLN A 640 -0.48 13.70 -15.91
C GLN A 640 -1.93 13.56 -15.39
N ARG A 641 -2.20 12.46 -14.68
CA ARG A 641 -3.46 12.18 -13.96
C ARG A 641 -3.23 12.35 -12.46
N ARG A 642 -3.85 13.34 -11.82
CA ARG A 642 -3.76 13.54 -10.34
C ARG A 642 -2.30 13.52 -9.83
N HIS A 643 -1.39 14.16 -10.56
CA HIS A 643 0.07 14.20 -10.32
C HIS A 643 0.84 12.88 -10.62
N GLN A 644 0.18 11.85 -11.16
CA GLN A 644 0.84 10.71 -11.79
C GLN A 644 1.16 11.03 -13.25
N LYS A 645 2.43 11.02 -13.66
CA LYS A 645 2.83 11.19 -15.07
C LYS A 645 2.34 9.98 -15.90
N ILE A 646 1.86 10.21 -17.13
CA ILE A 646 1.17 9.21 -17.97
C ILE A 646 1.84 9.04 -19.34
N ILE A 647 2.10 10.17 -20.02
CA ILE A 647 2.89 10.25 -21.25
C ILE A 647 3.92 11.37 -21.07
N GLU A 648 5.15 11.08 -21.42
CA GLU A 648 6.30 11.96 -21.33
C GLU A 648 6.98 12.09 -22.69
N GLU A 649 7.61 13.22 -22.97
CA GLU A 649 8.30 13.44 -24.25
C GLU A 649 9.62 14.21 -24.12
N ALA A 650 10.57 13.93 -25.01
CA ALA A 650 11.88 14.57 -25.05
C ALA A 650 12.31 14.82 -26.50
N PRO A 651 12.81 16.02 -26.86
CA PRO A 651 12.83 17.26 -26.07
C PRO A 651 11.42 17.78 -25.74
N ALA A 652 11.31 18.80 -24.88
CA ALA A 652 10.03 19.44 -24.60
C ALA A 652 9.59 20.29 -25.81
N PRO A 653 8.33 20.16 -26.28
CA PRO A 653 7.90 20.79 -27.52
C PRO A 653 7.74 22.30 -27.38
N GLY A 654 7.98 23.04 -28.46
CA GLY A 654 7.71 24.49 -28.55
C GLY A 654 8.62 25.41 -27.73
N LEU A 655 9.59 24.88 -26.97
CA LEU A 655 10.60 25.71 -26.31
C LEU A 655 11.65 26.20 -27.32
N SER A 656 12.05 27.47 -27.22
CA SER A 656 13.16 28.03 -27.99
C SER A 656 14.51 27.56 -27.47
N GLU A 657 15.55 27.60 -28.32
CA GLU A 657 16.89 27.16 -27.92
C GLU A 657 17.52 28.02 -26.82
N ASP A 658 17.12 29.30 -26.70
CA ASP A 658 17.54 30.16 -25.59
C ASP A 658 16.91 29.73 -24.27
N VAL A 659 15.62 29.38 -24.26
CA VAL A 659 14.91 28.87 -23.08
C VAL A 659 15.43 27.47 -22.70
N ARG A 660 15.68 26.59 -23.69
CA ARG A 660 16.30 25.27 -23.48
C ARG A 660 17.69 25.39 -22.87
N ARG A 661 18.51 26.31 -23.37
CA ARG A 661 19.86 26.56 -22.84
C ARG A 661 19.80 27.09 -21.41
N ASP A 662 18.96 28.08 -21.11
CA ASP A 662 18.82 28.61 -19.76
C ASP A 662 18.30 27.54 -18.78
N LEU A 663 17.27 26.77 -19.15
CA LEU A 663 16.82 25.59 -18.38
C LEU A 663 17.96 24.63 -18.05
N GLY A 664 18.79 24.29 -19.04
CA GLY A 664 19.97 23.44 -18.87
C GLY A 664 21.02 24.04 -17.93
N GLU A 665 21.35 25.32 -18.11
CA GLU A 665 22.31 26.05 -17.27
C GLU A 665 21.81 26.18 -15.82
N LYS A 666 20.52 26.49 -15.60
CA LYS A 666 19.90 26.54 -14.27
C LYS A 666 19.85 25.18 -13.60
N ALA A 667 19.56 24.10 -14.34
CA ALA A 667 19.59 22.75 -13.79
C ALA A 667 21.00 22.31 -13.38
N VAL A 668 22.03 22.64 -14.17
CA VAL A 668 23.43 22.40 -13.81
C VAL A 668 23.84 23.25 -12.60
N ALA A 669 23.39 24.51 -12.50
CA ALA A 669 23.62 25.35 -11.33
C ALA A 669 22.96 24.78 -10.06
N ALA A 670 21.71 24.33 -10.15
CA ALA A 670 20.97 23.67 -9.08
C ALA A 670 21.73 22.44 -8.53
N ALA A 671 22.14 21.54 -9.43
CA ALA A 671 22.87 20.33 -9.06
C ALA A 671 24.28 20.62 -8.49
N LYS A 672 24.99 21.63 -9.01
CA LYS A 672 26.28 22.07 -8.44
C LYS A 672 26.11 22.68 -7.04
N ALA A 673 25.04 23.42 -6.77
CA ALA A 673 24.80 24.07 -5.48
C ALA A 673 24.60 23.09 -4.31
N VAL A 674 24.23 21.83 -4.58
CA VAL A 674 24.08 20.76 -3.57
C VAL A 674 25.21 19.73 -3.58
N GLY A 675 26.21 19.87 -4.45
CA GLY A 675 27.28 18.88 -4.63
C GLY A 675 26.76 17.54 -5.17
N TYR A 676 25.86 17.59 -6.15
CA TYR A 676 25.14 16.41 -6.65
C TYR A 676 26.04 15.41 -7.39
N VAL A 677 25.74 14.11 -7.24
CA VAL A 677 26.48 13.00 -7.86
C VAL A 677 25.50 11.97 -8.43
N GLY A 678 25.83 11.36 -9.57
CA GLY A 678 24.98 10.41 -10.27
C GLY A 678 23.86 11.08 -11.07
N ALA A 679 22.86 10.29 -11.46
CA ALA A 679 21.68 10.76 -12.18
C ALA A 679 20.69 11.43 -11.22
N GLY A 680 20.25 12.65 -11.56
CA GLY A 680 19.19 13.39 -10.87
C GLY A 680 18.27 14.10 -11.85
N THR A 681 17.20 14.71 -11.39
CA THR A 681 16.31 15.51 -12.26
C THR A 681 15.81 16.75 -11.54
N VAL A 682 15.95 17.91 -12.19
CA VAL A 682 15.46 19.19 -11.68
C VAL A 682 14.10 19.45 -12.34
N GLU A 683 13.02 19.44 -11.56
CA GLU A 683 11.66 19.66 -12.05
C GLU A 683 11.32 21.16 -12.02
N PHE A 684 10.85 21.70 -13.15
CA PHE A 684 10.43 23.08 -13.31
C PHE A 684 8.94 23.15 -13.70
N ILE A 685 8.27 24.19 -13.20
CA ILE A 685 6.97 24.61 -13.70
C ILE A 685 7.22 25.69 -14.77
N PHE A 686 6.80 25.41 -16.00
CA PHE A 686 6.91 26.36 -17.13
C PHE A 686 5.54 26.98 -17.37
N ASP A 687 5.45 28.30 -17.37
CA ASP A 687 4.22 29.02 -17.65
C ASP A 687 4.05 29.26 -19.15
N ASN A 688 3.01 28.66 -19.75
CA ASN A 688 2.70 28.86 -21.17
C ASN A 688 2.39 30.33 -21.51
N ASP A 689 1.86 31.12 -20.57
CA ASP A 689 1.36 32.46 -20.88
C ASP A 689 2.45 33.54 -20.76
N THR A 690 3.39 33.41 -19.81
CA THR A 690 4.55 34.32 -19.68
C THR A 690 5.87 33.78 -20.26
N GLN A 691 5.90 32.52 -20.70
CA GLN A 691 7.08 31.80 -21.17
C GLN A 691 8.24 31.75 -20.14
N GLN A 692 7.93 31.96 -18.85
CA GLN A 692 8.89 31.86 -17.75
C GLN A 692 8.89 30.46 -17.13
N PHE A 693 10.03 30.05 -16.57
CA PHE A 693 10.14 28.81 -15.82
C PHE A 693 10.60 29.04 -14.38
N TYR A 694 10.16 28.16 -13.48
CA TYR A 694 10.45 28.26 -12.06
C TYR A 694 10.69 26.87 -11.45
N PHE A 695 11.69 26.74 -10.57
CA PHE A 695 12.01 25.53 -9.85
C PHE A 695 10.83 25.06 -8.97
N MET A 696 10.49 23.77 -9.08
CA MET A 696 9.55 23.08 -8.20
C MET A 696 10.28 22.32 -7.10
N GLU A 697 11.03 21.28 -7.49
CA GLU A 697 11.78 20.38 -6.63
C GLU A 697 12.88 19.65 -7.44
N MET A 698 13.79 18.96 -6.75
CA MET A 698 14.83 18.14 -7.39
C MET A 698 14.65 16.70 -6.95
N ASN A 699 14.33 15.81 -7.89
CA ASN A 699 14.25 14.38 -7.64
C ASN A 699 15.68 13.82 -7.57
N THR A 700 16.02 13.24 -6.42
CA THR A 700 17.39 12.89 -6.04
C THR A 700 17.77 11.47 -6.46
N ARG A 701 17.36 11.09 -7.67
CA ARG A 701 17.45 9.74 -8.24
C ARG A 701 17.34 9.76 -9.76
N LEU A 702 17.54 8.60 -10.37
CA LEU A 702 17.07 8.33 -11.73
C LEU A 702 15.54 8.48 -11.79
N GLN A 703 15.01 9.17 -12.81
CA GLN A 703 13.57 9.20 -13.07
C GLN A 703 13.08 7.90 -13.71
N VAL A 704 11.77 7.67 -13.70
CA VAL A 704 11.15 6.49 -14.35
C VAL A 704 11.30 6.64 -15.86
N GLU A 705 10.99 7.84 -16.33
CA GLU A 705 11.00 8.45 -17.66
C GLU A 705 12.41 8.82 -18.19
N HIS A 706 13.47 8.27 -17.61
CA HIS A 706 14.83 8.41 -18.18
C HIS A 706 15.00 7.82 -19.60
N PRO A 707 14.28 6.77 -20.06
CA PRO A 707 14.51 6.18 -21.38
C PRO A 707 14.32 7.15 -22.55
N ILE A 708 13.42 8.13 -22.48
CA ILE A 708 13.28 9.14 -23.55
C ILE A 708 14.51 10.05 -23.67
N THR A 709 15.15 10.41 -22.55
CA THR A 709 16.46 11.07 -22.57
C THR A 709 17.53 10.18 -23.19
N GLU A 710 17.55 8.89 -22.87
CA GLU A 710 18.47 7.92 -23.51
C GLU A 710 18.22 7.80 -25.02
N MET A 711 16.96 7.82 -25.46
CA MET A 711 16.62 7.72 -26.88
C MET A 711 17.03 8.96 -27.69
N ILE A 712 17.05 10.17 -27.13
CA ILE A 712 17.55 11.38 -27.84
C ILE A 712 19.06 11.61 -27.70
N THR A 713 19.67 11.24 -26.56
CA THR A 713 21.13 11.42 -26.33
C THR A 713 21.98 10.23 -26.78
N LYS A 714 21.34 9.07 -27.02
CA LYS A 714 21.97 7.77 -27.28
C LYS A 714 22.94 7.32 -26.17
N GLN A 715 22.78 7.83 -24.95
CA GLN A 715 23.53 7.44 -23.75
C GLN A 715 22.76 6.40 -22.92
N ASP A 716 23.48 5.66 -22.07
CA ASP A 716 22.93 4.72 -21.08
C ASP A 716 23.18 5.31 -19.68
N LEU A 717 22.15 5.87 -19.04
CA LEU A 717 22.30 6.61 -17.78
C LEU A 717 22.67 5.67 -16.62
N VAL A 718 22.21 4.41 -16.66
CA VAL A 718 22.61 3.39 -15.68
C VAL A 718 24.08 3.04 -15.84
N GLN A 719 24.61 3.01 -17.07
CA GLN A 719 26.05 2.85 -17.30
C GLN A 719 26.83 4.04 -16.70
N TRP A 720 26.40 5.27 -16.98
CA TRP A 720 27.01 6.46 -16.39
C TRP A 720 26.95 6.46 -14.85
N GLN A 721 25.88 5.92 -14.25
CA GLN A 721 25.76 5.79 -12.79
C GLN A 721 26.81 4.82 -12.23
N LEU A 722 27.07 3.71 -12.91
CA LEU A 722 28.10 2.75 -12.51
C LEU A 722 29.52 3.31 -12.66
N GLU A 723 29.80 4.06 -13.73
CA GLU A 723 31.08 4.76 -13.94
C GLU A 723 31.34 5.77 -12.83
N VAL A 724 30.39 6.69 -12.60
CA VAL A 724 30.50 7.74 -11.57
C VAL A 724 30.59 7.15 -10.17
N ALA A 725 29.79 6.13 -9.83
CA ALA A 725 29.88 5.46 -8.53
C ALA A 725 31.22 4.73 -8.32
N SER A 726 31.84 4.25 -9.40
CA SER A 726 33.22 3.71 -9.36
C SER A 726 34.28 4.81 -9.18
N GLY A 727 33.90 6.09 -9.34
CA GLY A 727 34.77 7.27 -9.23
C GLY A 727 35.48 7.65 -10.53
N ASN A 728 34.92 7.24 -11.69
CA ASN A 728 35.32 7.73 -13.00
C ASN A 728 34.69 9.11 -13.29
N PRO A 729 35.27 9.92 -14.20
CA PRO A 729 34.66 11.19 -14.60
C PRO A 729 33.40 10.97 -15.44
N LEU A 730 32.62 12.02 -15.66
CA LEU A 730 31.58 12.02 -16.70
C LEU A 730 32.17 11.62 -18.09
N PRO A 731 31.53 10.71 -18.85
CA PRO A 731 32.05 10.27 -20.15
C PRO A 731 32.06 11.33 -21.25
N LEU A 732 31.16 12.33 -21.18
CA LEU A 732 31.00 13.42 -22.15
C LEU A 732 30.84 14.76 -21.42
N LYS A 733 31.33 15.84 -22.04
CA LYS A 733 31.08 17.23 -21.61
C LYS A 733 29.79 17.77 -22.21
N GLN A 734 29.30 18.89 -21.69
CA GLN A 734 28.02 19.50 -22.08
C GLN A 734 27.83 19.70 -23.59
N HIS A 735 28.90 20.03 -24.34
CA HIS A 735 28.85 20.25 -25.80
C HIS A 735 29.06 18.99 -26.65
N GLU A 736 29.34 17.85 -26.02
CA GLU A 736 29.54 16.54 -26.67
C GLU A 736 28.29 15.66 -26.56
N ILE A 737 27.30 16.07 -25.75
CA ILE A 737 26.02 15.38 -25.54
C ILE A 737 25.07 15.75 -26.70
N PRO A 738 24.64 14.79 -27.55
CA PRO A 738 23.83 15.09 -28.71
C PRO A 738 22.33 15.19 -28.37
N GLN A 739 21.56 15.82 -29.25
CA GLN A 739 20.09 15.84 -29.24
C GLN A 739 19.59 15.34 -30.59
N VAL A 740 19.20 14.06 -30.66
CA VAL A 740 18.85 13.39 -31.93
C VAL A 740 17.37 13.03 -31.97
N GLY A 741 16.59 13.76 -32.77
CA GLY A 741 15.18 13.48 -33.00
C GLY A 741 14.29 13.71 -31.78
N HIS A 742 13.17 12.97 -31.71
CA HIS A 742 12.16 13.09 -30.66
C HIS A 742 11.78 11.72 -30.13
N ALA A 743 11.48 11.64 -28.83
CA ALA A 743 11.08 10.42 -28.15
C ALA A 743 9.81 10.63 -27.31
N PHE A 744 8.99 9.60 -27.19
CA PHE A 744 7.84 9.54 -26.27
C PHE A 744 7.94 8.30 -25.37
N GLU A 745 7.47 8.43 -24.14
CA GLU A 745 7.17 7.32 -23.24
C GLU A 745 5.66 7.28 -22.96
N ALA A 746 5.12 6.08 -22.78
CA ALA A 746 3.77 5.87 -22.28
C ALA A 746 3.80 4.80 -21.18
N ARG A 747 3.27 5.15 -19.99
CA ARG A 747 3.23 4.24 -18.83
C ARG A 747 2.04 3.30 -18.91
N ILE A 748 2.31 2.03 -19.20
CA ILE A 748 1.29 0.99 -19.33
C ILE A 748 0.91 0.52 -17.93
N TYR A 749 -0.23 0.99 -17.43
CA TYR A 749 -0.74 0.66 -16.10
C TYR A 749 -1.83 -0.42 -16.17
N ALA A 750 -1.81 -1.32 -15.18
CA ALA A 750 -2.96 -2.13 -14.78
C ALA A 750 -3.98 -1.21 -14.10
N GLU A 751 -4.80 -0.51 -14.90
CA GLU A 751 -5.86 0.37 -14.41
C GLU A 751 -7.03 0.45 -15.39
N ASN A 752 -8.21 0.78 -14.87
CA ASN A 752 -9.44 0.97 -15.64
C ASN A 752 -9.75 2.48 -15.78
N PRO A 753 -9.40 3.15 -16.90
CA PRO A 753 -9.56 4.60 -17.04
C PRO A 753 -11.01 5.06 -16.87
N ARG A 754 -11.97 4.31 -17.44
CA ARG A 754 -13.41 4.64 -17.39
C ARG A 754 -13.96 4.50 -15.97
N ASN A 755 -13.50 3.51 -15.19
CA ASN A 755 -13.78 3.43 -13.76
C ASN A 755 -12.81 4.32 -12.95
N ASN A 756 -12.79 5.63 -13.26
CA ASN A 756 -12.06 6.66 -12.51
C ASN A 756 -10.52 6.42 -12.38
N PHE A 757 -9.96 5.60 -13.27
CA PHE A 757 -8.60 5.06 -13.17
C PHE A 757 -8.34 4.41 -11.79
N MET A 758 -9.28 3.55 -11.37
CA MET A 758 -9.04 2.56 -10.34
C MET A 758 -8.02 1.56 -10.89
N PRO A 759 -6.86 1.33 -10.25
CA PRO A 759 -5.94 0.31 -10.71
C PRO A 759 -6.44 -1.10 -10.38
N ASP A 760 -5.90 -2.09 -11.09
CA ASP A 760 -6.48 -3.43 -11.25
C ASP A 760 -5.42 -4.52 -11.01
N VAL A 761 -5.85 -5.73 -10.66
CA VAL A 761 -4.99 -6.83 -10.19
C VAL A 761 -5.46 -8.18 -10.76
N GLY A 762 -4.53 -9.12 -10.94
CA GLY A 762 -4.86 -10.43 -11.53
C GLY A 762 -3.82 -10.97 -12.52
N PRO A 763 -4.12 -12.11 -13.18
CA PRO A 763 -3.20 -12.75 -14.11
C PRO A 763 -3.20 -12.10 -15.50
N LEU A 764 -2.03 -11.98 -16.12
CA LEU A 764 -1.87 -11.58 -17.53
C LEU A 764 -2.16 -12.76 -18.47
N LEU A 765 -3.43 -13.17 -18.56
CA LEU A 765 -3.92 -14.32 -19.35
C LEU A 765 -3.49 -14.28 -20.82
N HIS A 766 -3.39 -13.08 -21.40
CA HIS A 766 -2.72 -12.86 -22.68
C HIS A 766 -1.95 -11.54 -22.63
N LEU A 767 -0.71 -11.58 -23.11
CA LEU A 767 0.14 -10.43 -23.33
C LEU A 767 0.76 -10.55 -24.73
N THR A 768 0.48 -9.58 -25.59
CA THR A 768 1.28 -9.30 -26.80
C THR A 768 1.84 -7.90 -26.68
N THR A 769 3.12 -7.74 -27.01
CA THR A 769 3.82 -6.45 -27.01
C THR A 769 4.24 -6.08 -28.43
N PRO A 770 4.37 -4.78 -28.76
CA PRO A 770 4.96 -4.35 -30.03
C PRO A 770 6.39 -4.87 -30.17
N ALA A 771 6.82 -5.12 -31.42
CA ALA A 771 8.13 -5.70 -31.69
C ALA A 771 9.27 -4.69 -31.41
N PRO A 772 10.30 -5.05 -30.61
CA PRO A 772 11.45 -4.18 -30.37
C PRO A 772 12.21 -3.82 -31.66
N SER A 773 12.60 -2.55 -31.78
CA SER A 773 13.34 -1.99 -32.93
C SER A 773 14.10 -0.72 -32.51
N GLU A 774 14.88 -0.12 -33.42
CA GLU A 774 15.57 1.16 -33.13
C GLU A 774 14.60 2.29 -32.74
N SER A 775 13.35 2.22 -33.20
CA SER A 775 12.27 3.17 -32.91
C SER A 775 11.29 2.72 -31.82
N VAL A 776 11.38 1.48 -31.31
CA VAL A 776 10.46 0.94 -30.30
C VAL A 776 11.24 0.13 -29.25
N ARG A 777 11.22 0.62 -28.01
CA ARG A 777 11.89 0.07 -26.85
C ARG A 777 10.85 -0.21 -25.75
N LEU A 778 11.03 -1.30 -25.02
CA LEU A 778 10.14 -1.70 -23.93
C LEU A 778 10.94 -1.88 -22.64
N GLU A 779 10.50 -1.23 -21.56
CA GLU A 779 11.00 -1.49 -20.21
C GLU A 779 9.90 -2.20 -19.42
N ASP A 780 10.08 -3.50 -19.22
CA ASP A 780 9.08 -4.47 -18.79
C ASP A 780 9.53 -5.27 -17.57
N GLY A 781 8.57 -5.62 -16.71
CA GLY A 781 8.80 -6.41 -15.49
C GLY A 781 8.00 -7.72 -15.41
N PHE A 782 7.16 -8.00 -16.41
CA PHE A 782 6.16 -9.06 -16.39
C PHE A 782 6.04 -9.77 -17.75
N GLU A 783 5.83 -11.08 -17.72
CA GLU A 783 5.65 -11.97 -18.87
C GLU A 783 4.19 -12.45 -18.97
N ALA A 784 3.77 -13.02 -20.10
CA ALA A 784 2.47 -13.67 -20.20
C ALA A 784 2.29 -14.76 -19.12
N GLY A 785 1.12 -14.79 -18.46
CA GLY A 785 0.87 -15.65 -17.30
C GLY A 785 1.39 -15.12 -15.95
N SER A 786 2.07 -13.98 -15.91
CA SER A 786 2.46 -13.31 -14.64
C SER A 786 1.25 -12.75 -13.90
N HIS A 787 1.34 -12.58 -12.59
CA HIS A 787 0.29 -11.97 -11.77
C HIS A 787 0.66 -10.52 -11.38
N ILE A 788 -0.30 -9.61 -11.45
CA ILE A 788 -0.18 -8.23 -10.94
C ILE A 788 -0.74 -8.18 -9.52
N GLU A 789 0.14 -7.95 -8.56
CA GLU A 789 -0.10 -8.03 -7.11
C GLU A 789 -0.53 -6.69 -6.49
N VAL A 790 -1.50 -6.73 -5.55
CA VAL A 790 -2.08 -5.54 -4.89
C VAL A 790 -1.09 -4.75 -4.00
N PHE A 791 0.06 -5.35 -3.67
CA PHE A 791 1.04 -4.77 -2.75
C PHE A 791 1.84 -3.60 -3.35
N TYR A 792 1.97 -3.54 -4.67
CA TYR A 792 2.96 -2.72 -5.37
C TYR A 792 2.35 -1.65 -6.29
N ASP A 793 3.22 -1.01 -7.08
CA ASP A 793 2.83 -0.07 -8.14
C ASP A 793 2.26 -0.85 -9.34
N PRO A 794 1.15 -0.40 -9.95
CA PRO A 794 0.47 -1.11 -11.05
C PRO A 794 1.13 -0.92 -12.44
N LEU A 795 2.32 -0.33 -12.54
CA LEU A 795 3.06 -0.19 -13.79
C LEU A 795 3.49 -1.57 -14.33
N ILE A 796 2.92 -1.99 -15.46
CA ILE A 796 3.26 -3.23 -16.16
C ILE A 796 4.56 -3.03 -16.95
N ALA A 797 4.63 -1.95 -17.72
CA ALA A 797 5.77 -1.61 -18.57
C ALA A 797 5.77 -0.12 -18.96
N LYS A 798 6.89 0.36 -19.51
CA LYS A 798 6.99 1.63 -20.22
C LYS A 798 7.22 1.36 -21.69
N LEU A 799 6.32 1.85 -22.54
CA LEU A 799 6.46 1.81 -23.98
C LEU A 799 7.19 3.08 -24.43
N VAL A 800 8.41 2.92 -24.93
CA VAL A 800 9.31 4.02 -25.31
C VAL A 800 9.48 4.00 -26.82
N VAL A 801 9.29 5.12 -27.50
CA VAL A 801 9.45 5.21 -28.97
C VAL A 801 10.32 6.39 -29.39
N HIS A 802 10.95 6.28 -30.56
CA HIS A 802 11.84 7.29 -31.13
C HIS A 802 11.60 7.52 -32.62
N GLY A 803 11.68 8.77 -33.05
CA GLY A 803 11.55 9.18 -34.45
C GLY A 803 12.46 10.37 -34.78
N ARG A 804 12.58 10.72 -36.08
CA ARG A 804 13.37 11.88 -36.51
C ARG A 804 12.78 13.21 -36.04
N ASP A 805 11.47 13.24 -35.82
CA ASP A 805 10.71 14.38 -35.33
C ASP A 805 9.52 13.91 -34.48
N ARG A 806 8.85 14.86 -33.80
CA ARG A 806 7.69 14.60 -32.93
C ARG A 806 6.51 13.93 -33.64
N THR A 807 6.27 14.26 -34.92
CA THR A 807 5.16 13.71 -35.71
C THR A 807 5.41 12.24 -36.07
N GLU A 808 6.66 11.91 -36.42
CA GLU A 808 7.10 10.54 -36.62
C GLU A 808 7.06 9.73 -35.32
N ALA A 809 7.64 10.24 -34.22
CA ALA A 809 7.63 9.54 -32.95
C ALA A 809 6.19 9.29 -32.45
N LEU A 810 5.27 10.26 -32.61
CA LEU A 810 3.86 10.11 -32.26
C LEU A 810 3.09 9.15 -33.18
N ARG A 811 3.51 9.02 -34.46
CA ARG A 811 2.99 7.98 -35.38
C ARG A 811 3.46 6.59 -34.96
N VAL A 812 4.71 6.43 -34.52
CA VAL A 812 5.23 5.17 -33.97
C VAL A 812 4.53 4.82 -32.65
N LEU A 813 4.32 5.80 -31.75
CA LEU A 813 3.63 5.57 -30.47
C LEU A 813 2.24 4.94 -30.66
N ARG A 814 1.40 5.56 -31.49
CA ARG A 814 0.05 5.06 -31.80
C ARG A 814 0.10 3.64 -32.40
N LYS A 815 0.98 3.41 -33.37
CA LYS A 815 1.14 2.09 -34.00
C LYS A 815 1.61 1.01 -33.01
N ALA A 816 2.46 1.37 -32.05
CA ALA A 816 2.96 0.44 -31.04
C ALA A 816 1.92 0.15 -29.94
N LEU A 817 1.09 1.14 -29.56
CA LEU A 817 -0.05 0.95 -28.66
C LEU A 817 -1.13 0.04 -29.29
N GLU A 818 -1.38 0.14 -30.60
CA GLU A 818 -2.26 -0.78 -31.35
C GLU A 818 -1.79 -2.24 -31.38
N GLU A 819 -0.52 -2.50 -31.05
CA GLU A 819 0.07 -3.85 -31.04
C GLU A 819 0.28 -4.37 -29.61
N TYR A 820 -0.04 -3.55 -28.60
CA TYR A 820 0.02 -3.92 -27.19
C TYR A 820 -1.35 -4.46 -26.75
N HIS A 821 -1.45 -5.77 -26.59
CA HIS A 821 -2.71 -6.45 -26.21
C HIS A 821 -2.59 -7.08 -24.82
N VAL A 822 -3.53 -6.75 -23.92
CA VAL A 822 -3.61 -7.34 -22.57
C VAL A 822 -5.01 -7.89 -22.28
N VAL A 823 -5.07 -9.13 -21.81
CA VAL A 823 -6.28 -9.82 -21.34
C VAL A 823 -6.02 -10.41 -19.96
N GLY A 824 -7.05 -10.38 -19.10
CA GLY A 824 -7.00 -10.79 -17.69
C GLY A 824 -7.47 -9.67 -16.77
N LEU A 825 -6.84 -8.50 -16.89
CA LEU A 825 -7.16 -7.28 -16.14
C LEU A 825 -7.37 -6.05 -17.05
N SER A 826 -7.84 -4.95 -16.46
CA SER A 826 -8.00 -3.64 -17.11
C SER A 826 -6.65 -2.95 -17.33
N THR A 827 -6.50 -2.26 -18.46
CA THR A 827 -5.28 -1.48 -18.75
C THR A 827 -5.60 -0.13 -19.40
N ASN A 828 -4.73 0.86 -19.19
CA ASN A 828 -4.88 2.19 -19.79
C ASN A 828 -4.52 2.32 -21.28
N ILE A 829 -4.17 1.22 -21.98
CA ILE A 829 -3.66 1.23 -23.37
C ILE A 829 -4.60 1.96 -24.36
N GLU A 830 -5.91 1.68 -24.33
CA GLU A 830 -6.90 2.35 -25.20
C GLU A 830 -6.98 3.86 -24.93
N PHE A 831 -6.89 4.26 -23.66
CA PHE A 831 -6.85 5.67 -23.25
C PHE A 831 -5.55 6.35 -23.71
N LEU A 832 -4.40 5.67 -23.61
CA LEU A 832 -3.12 6.16 -24.13
C LEU A 832 -3.16 6.34 -25.65
N HIS A 833 -3.77 5.42 -26.41
CA HIS A 833 -3.93 5.53 -27.86
C HIS A 833 -4.86 6.69 -28.24
N THR A 834 -5.97 6.85 -27.50
CA THR A 834 -6.91 7.97 -27.66
C THR A 834 -6.23 9.31 -27.39
N LEU A 835 -5.45 9.42 -26.31
CA LEU A 835 -4.70 10.63 -25.95
C LEU A 835 -3.61 10.94 -26.98
N ALA A 836 -2.81 9.94 -27.39
CA ALA A 836 -1.80 10.08 -28.44
C ALA A 836 -2.39 10.48 -29.81
N SER A 837 -3.69 10.23 -30.03
CA SER A 837 -4.45 10.62 -31.22
C SER A 837 -5.19 11.96 -31.07
N HIS A 838 -5.29 12.51 -29.86
CA HIS A 838 -6.07 13.71 -29.56
C HIS A 838 -5.50 14.96 -30.25
N SER A 839 -6.36 15.77 -30.88
CA SER A 839 -5.91 16.83 -31.79
C SER A 839 -5.01 17.87 -31.11
N ALA A 840 -5.31 18.26 -29.87
CA ALA A 840 -4.48 19.17 -29.07
C ALA A 840 -3.10 18.57 -28.74
N PHE A 841 -3.03 17.27 -28.45
CA PHE A 841 -1.75 16.61 -28.16
C PHE A 841 -0.87 16.50 -29.42
N VAL A 842 -1.48 16.23 -30.58
CA VAL A 842 -0.79 16.27 -31.88
C VAL A 842 -0.20 17.66 -32.16
N ARG A 843 -0.94 18.73 -31.85
CA ARG A 843 -0.47 20.14 -31.97
C ARG A 843 0.50 20.59 -30.87
N ALA A 844 0.85 19.72 -29.92
CA ALA A 844 1.69 20.01 -28.75
C ALA A 844 1.11 21.06 -27.77
N GLU A 845 -0.22 21.18 -27.71
CA GLU A 845 -0.93 22.03 -26.74
C GLU A 845 -1.00 21.35 -25.36
N VAL A 846 0.18 21.14 -24.75
CA VAL A 846 0.33 20.43 -23.47
C VAL A 846 0.31 21.39 -22.29
N GLU A 847 -0.39 20.99 -21.23
CA GLU A 847 -0.48 21.66 -19.92
C GLU A 847 -0.94 20.64 -18.87
N THR A 848 -0.60 20.84 -17.61
CA THR A 848 -0.85 19.86 -16.52
C THR A 848 -2.32 19.56 -16.23
N GLY A 849 -3.24 20.34 -16.80
CA GLY A 849 -4.69 20.11 -16.77
C GLY A 849 -5.25 19.27 -17.92
N PHE A 850 -4.44 18.84 -18.89
CA PHE A 850 -4.88 18.28 -20.18
C PHE A 850 -6.01 17.24 -20.07
N ILE A 851 -5.84 16.20 -19.24
CA ILE A 851 -6.82 15.10 -19.09
C ILE A 851 -8.15 15.59 -18.48
N LYS A 852 -8.12 16.61 -17.62
CA LYS A 852 -9.33 17.23 -17.06
C LYS A 852 -10.04 18.12 -18.08
N LYS A 853 -9.27 18.82 -18.92
CA LYS A 853 -9.77 19.77 -19.93
C LYS A 853 -10.46 19.08 -21.11
N TYR A 854 -9.86 17.99 -21.61
CA TYR A 854 -10.34 17.21 -22.74
C TYR A 854 -11.04 15.91 -22.30
N HIS A 855 -11.63 15.90 -21.09
CA HIS A 855 -12.18 14.70 -20.47
C HIS A 855 -13.17 13.95 -21.39
N ASP A 856 -14.14 14.67 -21.96
CA ASP A 856 -15.23 14.04 -22.72
C ASP A 856 -14.78 13.59 -24.13
N GLU A 857 -13.73 14.21 -24.68
CA GLU A 857 -13.06 13.77 -25.92
C GLU A 857 -12.15 12.54 -25.68
N LEU A 858 -11.59 12.39 -24.48
CA LEU A 858 -10.77 11.24 -24.07
C LEU A 858 -11.61 10.07 -23.51
N PHE A 859 -12.85 10.33 -23.10
CA PHE A 859 -13.80 9.33 -22.60
C PHE A 859 -15.13 9.33 -23.39
N PRO A 860 -15.08 9.14 -24.72
CA PRO A 860 -16.29 9.13 -25.54
C PRO A 860 -17.25 8.02 -25.07
N PRO A 861 -18.57 8.23 -25.15
CA PRO A 861 -19.57 7.22 -24.81
C PRO A 861 -19.32 5.88 -25.52
N ILE A 862 -19.59 4.78 -24.84
CA ILE A 862 -19.45 3.45 -25.43
C ILE A 862 -20.54 3.29 -26.50
N ALA A 863 -20.11 3.14 -27.75
CA ALA A 863 -20.99 2.99 -28.91
C ALA A 863 -21.25 1.50 -29.23
N GLU A 864 -22.30 1.24 -30.01
CA GLU A 864 -22.61 -0.10 -30.53
C GLU A 864 -21.43 -0.64 -31.39
N PRO A 865 -20.99 -1.90 -31.20
CA PRO A 865 -19.89 -2.47 -31.99
C PRO A 865 -20.19 -2.48 -33.50
N VAL A 866 -19.28 -1.92 -34.30
CA VAL A 866 -19.47 -1.81 -35.76
C VAL A 866 -19.65 -3.19 -36.43
N PRO A 867 -20.48 -3.31 -37.48
CA PRO A 867 -20.73 -4.60 -38.12
C PRO A 867 -19.49 -5.32 -38.65
N ASP A 868 -18.44 -4.60 -39.07
CA ASP A 868 -17.15 -5.21 -39.46
C ASP A 868 -16.55 -6.04 -38.29
N LEU A 869 -16.62 -5.53 -37.06
CA LEU A 869 -16.07 -6.18 -35.86
C LEU A 869 -16.92 -7.39 -35.44
N LEU A 870 -18.24 -7.26 -35.49
CA LEU A 870 -19.16 -8.38 -35.23
C LEU A 870 -19.00 -9.51 -36.26
N ALA A 871 -18.75 -9.17 -37.54
CA ALA A 871 -18.41 -10.15 -38.57
C ALA A 871 -17.08 -10.85 -38.28
N GLN A 872 -16.04 -10.11 -37.87
CA GLN A 872 -14.75 -10.70 -37.44
C GLN A 872 -14.93 -11.65 -36.24
N ALA A 873 -15.68 -11.25 -35.22
CA ALA A 873 -15.98 -12.11 -34.06
C ALA A 873 -16.67 -13.43 -34.47
N ALA A 874 -17.68 -13.34 -35.33
CA ALA A 874 -18.45 -14.49 -35.78
C ALA A 874 -17.62 -15.45 -36.66
N LEU A 875 -16.80 -14.92 -37.56
CA LEU A 875 -15.90 -15.70 -38.40
C LEU A 875 -14.83 -16.42 -37.57
N PHE A 876 -14.28 -15.76 -36.55
CA PHE A 876 -13.32 -16.39 -35.63
C PHE A 876 -13.92 -17.58 -34.90
N VAL A 877 -15.12 -17.44 -34.33
CA VAL A 877 -15.85 -18.53 -33.65
C VAL A 877 -16.19 -19.67 -34.63
N VAL A 878 -16.58 -19.35 -35.87
CA VAL A 878 -16.82 -20.37 -36.92
C VAL A 878 -15.55 -21.13 -37.30
N LEU A 879 -14.42 -20.44 -37.46
CA LEU A 879 -13.16 -21.05 -37.90
C LEU A 879 -12.45 -21.81 -36.77
N ARG A 880 -12.49 -21.31 -35.54
CA ARG A 880 -11.93 -21.95 -34.34
C ARG A 880 -12.57 -23.31 -34.08
N ASP A 881 -13.88 -23.40 -34.26
CA ASP A 881 -14.66 -24.60 -33.95
C ASP A 881 -14.68 -25.62 -35.13
N GLN A 882 -13.92 -25.38 -36.20
CA GLN A 882 -13.72 -26.37 -37.27
C GLN A 882 -12.65 -27.41 -36.85
N PRO A 883 -12.89 -28.71 -37.09
CA PRO A 883 -11.93 -29.75 -36.71
C PRO A 883 -10.64 -29.61 -37.52
N THR A 884 -9.50 -29.54 -36.83
CA THR A 884 -8.18 -29.39 -37.47
C THR A 884 -7.80 -30.69 -38.19
N VAL A 885 -7.91 -30.70 -39.52
CA VAL A 885 -7.66 -31.90 -40.32
C VAL A 885 -6.16 -32.14 -40.49
N SER A 886 -5.62 -33.14 -39.80
CA SER A 886 -4.34 -33.75 -40.18
C SER A 886 -4.55 -34.64 -41.40
N GLU A 887 -3.61 -34.67 -42.34
CA GLU A 887 -3.67 -35.55 -43.53
C GLU A 887 -3.81 -37.03 -43.14
N ALA A 888 -3.22 -37.44 -42.01
CA ALA A 888 -3.34 -38.78 -41.45
C ALA A 888 -4.71 -39.09 -40.81
N ALA A 889 -5.60 -38.10 -40.67
CA ALA A 889 -6.91 -38.19 -40.02
C ALA A 889 -8.06 -37.69 -40.92
N ALA A 890 -7.85 -37.69 -42.24
CA ALA A 890 -8.84 -37.26 -43.24
C ALA A 890 -10.00 -38.26 -43.36
N SER A 891 -11.07 -38.02 -42.60
CA SER A 891 -12.34 -38.77 -42.63
C SER A 891 -13.44 -37.94 -43.28
N PRO A 892 -14.54 -38.53 -43.79
CA PRO A 892 -15.68 -37.76 -44.28
C PRO A 892 -16.24 -36.77 -43.24
N TRP A 893 -16.12 -37.07 -41.94
CA TRP A 893 -16.58 -36.20 -40.85
C TRP A 893 -15.66 -35.01 -40.57
N THR A 894 -14.42 -35.04 -41.06
CA THR A 894 -13.44 -33.96 -40.94
C THR A 894 -13.21 -33.21 -42.26
N THR A 895 -13.41 -33.86 -43.41
CA THR A 895 -13.24 -33.24 -44.75
C THR A 895 -14.53 -32.67 -45.33
N LEU A 896 -15.71 -33.21 -45.01
CA LEU A 896 -17.01 -32.63 -45.41
C LEU A 896 -17.45 -31.56 -44.40
N SER A 897 -16.65 -30.50 -44.30
CA SER A 897 -17.09 -29.27 -43.63
C SER A 897 -18.45 -28.84 -44.18
N SER A 898 -19.28 -28.27 -43.31
CA SER A 898 -20.65 -27.81 -43.62
C SER A 898 -21.73 -28.88 -43.91
N ARG A 899 -21.42 -30.15 -44.19
CA ARG A 899 -22.47 -31.10 -44.61
C ARG A 899 -23.40 -31.59 -43.48
N ARG A 900 -24.71 -31.67 -43.76
CA ARG A 900 -25.75 -32.24 -42.87
C ARG A 900 -26.79 -33.03 -43.67
N PHE A 901 -27.41 -34.03 -43.04
CA PHE A 901 -28.59 -34.71 -43.59
C PHE A 901 -29.79 -33.76 -43.57
N GLY A 902 -30.00 -33.04 -44.68
CA GLY A 902 -31.06 -32.03 -44.82
C GLY A 902 -30.74 -30.89 -45.80
N GLY A 903 -29.46 -30.68 -46.14
CA GLY A 903 -29.04 -29.69 -47.14
C GLY A 903 -27.57 -29.29 -46.98
N ASP A 904 -26.99 -28.70 -48.03
CA ASP A 904 -25.57 -28.36 -48.09
C ASP A 904 -25.23 -26.94 -47.57
N LEU A 905 -26.24 -26.13 -47.20
CA LEU A 905 -26.06 -24.79 -46.62
C LEU A 905 -25.87 -24.84 -45.10
N HIS A 906 -24.62 -24.74 -44.64
CA HIS A 906 -24.31 -24.60 -43.22
C HIS A 906 -24.41 -23.14 -42.75
N GLN A 907 -25.51 -22.83 -42.08
CA GLN A 907 -25.75 -21.55 -41.42
C GLN A 907 -25.55 -21.69 -39.90
N ARG A 908 -24.60 -20.94 -39.34
CA ARG A 908 -24.41 -20.79 -37.89
C ARG A 908 -24.89 -19.40 -37.45
N ARG A 909 -25.88 -19.37 -36.56
CA ARG A 909 -26.26 -18.16 -35.82
C ARG A 909 -25.44 -18.12 -34.52
N ILE A 910 -24.82 -16.97 -34.26
CA ILE A 910 -24.09 -16.65 -33.03
C ILE A 910 -24.75 -15.40 -32.46
N THR A 911 -25.14 -15.45 -31.19
CA THR A 911 -25.56 -14.26 -30.44
C THR A 911 -24.36 -13.78 -29.63
N PHE A 912 -24.13 -12.47 -29.63
CA PHE A 912 -23.21 -11.80 -28.74
C PHE A 912 -23.98 -10.84 -27.82
N GLN A 913 -23.43 -10.58 -26.64
CA GLN A 913 -23.80 -9.45 -25.78
C GLN A 913 -22.54 -8.61 -25.55
N HIS A 914 -22.66 -7.28 -25.62
CA HIS A 914 -21.54 -6.37 -25.35
C HIS A 914 -21.53 -6.00 -23.88
N GLU A 915 -20.40 -6.23 -23.20
CA GLU A 915 -20.28 -6.23 -21.73
C GLU A 915 -20.78 -4.94 -21.07
N SER A 916 -20.62 -3.79 -21.73
CA SER A 916 -21.05 -2.47 -21.21
C SER A 916 -22.37 -1.93 -21.78
N LEU A 917 -23.08 -2.65 -22.65
CA LEU A 917 -24.32 -2.17 -23.31
C LEU A 917 -25.59 -2.99 -22.95
N GLY A 918 -25.46 -3.99 -22.07
CA GLY A 918 -26.58 -4.78 -21.58
C GLY A 918 -27.01 -5.92 -22.51
N GLU A 919 -28.19 -6.47 -22.26
CA GLU A 919 -28.64 -7.74 -22.87
C GLU A 919 -29.11 -7.65 -24.34
N ALA A 920 -29.08 -6.46 -24.95
CA ALA A 920 -29.55 -6.24 -26.32
C ALA A 920 -28.82 -7.18 -27.31
N PRO A 921 -29.53 -8.08 -28.01
CA PRO A 921 -28.88 -9.14 -28.76
C PRO A 921 -28.20 -8.61 -30.03
N LEU A 922 -26.88 -8.83 -30.12
CA LEU A 922 -26.08 -8.60 -31.32
C LEU A 922 -25.95 -9.95 -32.03
N GLU A 923 -26.73 -10.20 -33.08
CA GLU A 923 -26.69 -11.47 -33.80
C GLU A 923 -25.82 -11.43 -35.04
N ALA A 924 -25.04 -12.48 -35.23
CA ALA A 924 -24.26 -12.74 -36.43
C ALA A 924 -24.66 -14.09 -37.04
N ILE A 925 -24.98 -14.09 -38.32
CA ILE A 925 -25.39 -15.25 -39.09
C ILE A 925 -24.30 -15.50 -40.14
N VAL A 926 -23.50 -16.53 -39.94
CA VAL A 926 -22.44 -16.95 -40.86
C VAL A 926 -22.92 -18.15 -41.65
N SER A 927 -22.96 -18.03 -42.97
CA SER A 927 -23.28 -19.14 -43.89
C SER A 927 -22.04 -19.51 -44.68
N SER A 928 -21.63 -20.79 -44.64
CA SER A 928 -20.54 -21.29 -45.48
C SER A 928 -21.02 -21.43 -46.93
N VAL A 929 -20.30 -20.80 -47.87
CA VAL A 929 -20.59 -20.83 -49.31
C VAL A 929 -19.62 -21.77 -50.03
N ALA A 930 -18.36 -21.77 -49.61
CA ALA A 930 -17.31 -22.70 -50.03
C ALA A 930 -16.28 -22.84 -48.90
N PRO A 931 -15.32 -23.79 -48.97
CA PRO A 931 -14.23 -23.86 -47.99
C PRO A 931 -13.47 -22.52 -47.86
N GLY A 932 -13.45 -21.95 -46.66
CA GLY A 932 -12.84 -20.66 -46.37
C GLY A 932 -13.61 -19.42 -46.86
N ASN A 933 -14.75 -19.57 -47.54
CA ASN A 933 -15.56 -18.45 -48.05
C ASN A 933 -16.99 -18.47 -47.47
N PHE A 934 -17.42 -17.30 -46.99
CA PHE A 934 -18.62 -17.15 -46.17
C PHE A 934 -19.50 -15.98 -46.63
N LYS A 935 -20.79 -16.07 -46.30
CA LYS A 935 -21.72 -14.93 -46.27
C LYS A 935 -21.99 -14.61 -44.80
N VAL A 936 -21.86 -13.35 -44.40
CA VAL A 936 -22.04 -12.93 -43.01
C VAL A 936 -23.09 -11.83 -42.91
N GLN A 937 -24.23 -12.13 -42.28
CA GLN A 937 -25.26 -11.15 -41.97
C GLN A 937 -25.19 -10.78 -40.49
N ILE A 938 -25.05 -9.49 -40.20
CA ILE A 938 -25.05 -8.90 -38.86
C ILE A 938 -26.38 -8.20 -38.63
N ILE A 939 -26.97 -8.42 -37.46
CA ILE A 939 -28.25 -7.86 -37.01
C ILE A 939 -28.03 -7.29 -35.60
N THR A 940 -28.26 -5.99 -35.46
CA THR A 940 -28.15 -5.25 -34.19
C THR A 940 -29.42 -4.42 -33.95
N PRO A 941 -29.62 -3.81 -32.77
CA PRO A 941 -30.77 -2.96 -32.50
C PRO A 941 -30.92 -1.76 -33.46
N THR A 942 -29.80 -1.25 -34.00
CA THR A 942 -29.81 -0.10 -34.92
C THR A 942 -29.63 -0.47 -36.40
N THR A 943 -28.96 -1.59 -36.71
CA THR A 943 -28.39 -1.85 -38.03
C THR A 943 -28.58 -3.30 -38.45
N THR A 944 -28.86 -3.54 -39.75
CA THR A 944 -28.68 -4.85 -40.38
C THR A 944 -27.80 -4.70 -41.62
N ARG A 945 -26.72 -5.47 -41.70
CA ARG A 945 -25.75 -5.41 -42.81
C ARG A 945 -25.33 -6.82 -43.22
N THR A 946 -25.20 -7.06 -44.51
CA THR A 946 -24.75 -8.35 -45.06
C THR A 946 -23.46 -8.15 -45.84
N PHE A 947 -22.47 -8.99 -45.54
CA PHE A 947 -21.22 -9.11 -46.27
C PHE A 947 -21.27 -10.39 -47.12
N GLU A 948 -21.10 -10.26 -48.43
CA GLU A 948 -21.04 -11.39 -49.38
C GLU A 948 -19.57 -11.73 -49.71
N ASN A 949 -19.28 -12.98 -50.08
CA ASN A 949 -17.96 -13.44 -50.53
C ASN A 949 -16.81 -13.13 -49.56
N VAL A 950 -17.06 -13.32 -48.26
CA VAL A 950 -16.08 -13.12 -47.20
C VAL A 950 -15.13 -14.32 -47.12
N SER A 951 -13.97 -14.20 -47.76
CA SER A 951 -12.83 -15.10 -47.48
C SER A 951 -12.34 -14.85 -46.05
N ALA A 952 -12.15 -15.89 -45.25
CA ALA A 952 -11.65 -15.77 -43.88
C ALA A 952 -10.80 -16.96 -43.42
N ARG A 953 -9.75 -16.68 -42.65
CA ARG A 953 -8.85 -17.68 -42.04
C ARG A 953 -8.29 -17.21 -40.70
N ILE A 954 -8.00 -18.15 -39.82
CA ILE A 954 -7.07 -17.93 -38.70
C ILE A 954 -5.63 -18.05 -39.24
N ALA A 955 -4.71 -17.21 -38.79
CA ALA A 955 -3.34 -17.21 -39.28
C ALA A 955 -2.58 -18.45 -38.79
N ALA A 956 -1.87 -19.14 -39.69
CA ALA A 956 -1.13 -20.37 -39.36
C ALA A 956 -0.05 -20.19 -38.26
N SER A 957 0.37 -18.96 -37.98
CA SER A 957 1.33 -18.60 -36.93
C SER A 957 0.70 -18.14 -35.60
N SER A 958 -0.64 -18.11 -35.48
CA SER A 958 -1.32 -17.60 -34.27
C SER A 958 -2.78 -18.06 -34.19
N SER A 959 -3.14 -18.77 -33.11
CA SER A 959 -4.51 -19.20 -32.81
C SER A 959 -5.50 -18.05 -32.51
N THR A 960 -5.02 -16.82 -32.32
CA THR A 960 -5.84 -15.64 -31.99
C THR A 960 -5.95 -14.63 -33.13
N ARG A 961 -5.15 -14.74 -34.21
CA ARG A 961 -5.12 -13.75 -35.29
C ARG A 961 -6.03 -14.15 -36.44
N LEU A 962 -7.08 -13.35 -36.67
CA LEU A 962 -7.98 -13.49 -37.82
C LEU A 962 -7.49 -12.63 -39.00
N GLU A 963 -7.56 -13.17 -40.22
CA GLU A 963 -7.51 -12.42 -41.48
C GLU A 963 -8.77 -12.71 -42.29
N CYS A 964 -9.46 -11.67 -42.79
CA CYS A 964 -10.67 -11.82 -43.61
C CYS A 964 -10.86 -10.67 -44.60
N THR A 965 -11.65 -10.88 -45.66
CA THR A 965 -12.02 -9.85 -46.64
C THR A 965 -13.44 -9.37 -46.43
N LEU A 966 -13.63 -8.16 -45.91
CA LEU A 966 -14.94 -7.53 -45.77
C LEU A 966 -15.05 -6.41 -46.81
N ASP A 967 -16.10 -6.44 -47.63
CA ASP A 967 -16.31 -5.51 -48.76
C ASP A 967 -15.06 -5.38 -49.67
N ASN A 968 -14.43 -6.53 -49.97
CA ASN A 968 -13.16 -6.70 -50.69
C ASN A 968 -11.91 -6.09 -50.01
N ALA A 969 -12.04 -5.42 -48.85
CA ALA A 969 -10.90 -4.93 -48.08
C ALA A 969 -10.35 -6.02 -47.14
N LEU A 970 -9.03 -6.24 -47.18
CA LEU A 970 -8.36 -7.13 -46.21
C LEU A 970 -8.39 -6.50 -44.82
N ARG A 971 -9.13 -7.13 -43.90
CA ARG A 971 -9.19 -6.82 -42.48
C ARG A 971 -8.38 -7.82 -41.67
N ARG A 972 -7.87 -7.37 -40.53
CA ARG A 972 -7.20 -8.19 -39.52
C ARG A 972 -7.75 -7.84 -38.14
N ALA A 973 -7.72 -8.79 -37.22
CA ALA A 973 -8.04 -8.57 -35.81
C ALA A 973 -7.26 -9.58 -34.95
N THR A 974 -6.96 -9.20 -33.71
CA THR A 974 -6.52 -10.14 -32.68
C THR A 974 -7.71 -10.43 -31.79
N ILE A 975 -8.12 -11.70 -31.70
CA ILE A 975 -9.32 -12.15 -30.99
C ILE A 975 -8.86 -13.22 -30.00
N VAL A 976 -8.90 -12.88 -28.71
CA VAL A 976 -8.46 -13.75 -27.63
C VAL A 976 -9.70 -14.29 -26.91
N PRO A 977 -10.01 -15.60 -27.03
CA PRO A 977 -11.06 -16.22 -26.24
C PRO A 977 -10.58 -16.41 -24.80
N GLN A 978 -11.40 -15.96 -23.85
CA GLN A 978 -11.28 -16.23 -22.42
C GLN A 978 -12.44 -17.15 -22.02
N ALA A 979 -12.08 -18.36 -21.56
CA ALA A 979 -13.04 -19.29 -20.98
C ALA A 979 -13.67 -18.71 -19.70
N PRO A 980 -14.93 -19.06 -19.37
CA PRO A 980 -15.60 -18.59 -18.16
C PRO A 980 -14.83 -18.97 -16.87
N PRO A 981 -14.83 -18.12 -15.83
CA PRO A 981 -14.06 -18.34 -14.60
C PRO A 981 -14.71 -19.38 -13.67
N GLY A 982 -14.52 -20.67 -13.98
CA GLY A 982 -14.82 -21.77 -13.06
C GLY A 982 -14.99 -23.14 -13.74
N ILE A 983 -14.53 -24.20 -13.06
CA ILE A 983 -14.79 -25.59 -13.47
C ILE A 983 -16.11 -26.04 -12.82
N GLY A 984 -17.23 -25.85 -13.51
CA GLY A 984 -18.56 -26.24 -13.02
C GLY A 984 -19.66 -25.95 -14.03
N LEU A 985 -20.87 -26.49 -13.78
CA LEU A 985 -22.06 -26.33 -14.65
C LEU A 985 -22.75 -24.96 -14.52
N ASN A 986 -22.07 -23.95 -13.94
CA ASN A 986 -22.65 -22.61 -13.75
C ASN A 986 -22.61 -21.83 -15.07
N ALA A 987 -23.66 -21.05 -15.32
CA ALA A 987 -24.01 -20.46 -16.61
C ALA A 987 -23.16 -19.23 -17.06
N ALA A 988 -21.85 -19.27 -16.84
CA ALA A 988 -20.95 -18.19 -17.25
C ALA A 988 -20.65 -18.24 -18.77
N ALA A 989 -20.69 -17.09 -19.42
CA ALA A 989 -20.45 -16.93 -20.85
C ALA A 989 -18.96 -16.98 -21.22
N GLU A 990 -18.64 -17.43 -22.43
CA GLU A 990 -17.30 -17.23 -23.02
C GLU A 990 -17.12 -15.75 -23.36
N ARG A 991 -15.97 -15.15 -23.02
CA ARG A 991 -15.61 -13.77 -23.39
C ARG A 991 -14.64 -13.78 -24.57
N LEU A 992 -14.92 -12.99 -25.61
CA LEU A 992 -13.98 -12.67 -26.68
C LEU A 992 -13.42 -11.26 -26.48
N HIS A 993 -12.11 -11.16 -26.31
CA HIS A 993 -11.39 -9.88 -26.27
C HIS A 993 -10.89 -9.58 -27.69
N ILE A 994 -11.47 -8.58 -28.33
CA ILE A 994 -11.24 -8.23 -29.73
C ILE A 994 -10.47 -6.92 -29.79
N PHE A 995 -9.26 -6.97 -30.32
CA PHE A 995 -8.40 -5.81 -30.52
C PHE A 995 -8.43 -5.39 -31.99
N HIS A 996 -8.88 -4.15 -32.24
CA HIS A 996 -9.00 -3.58 -33.58
C HIS A 996 -8.75 -2.06 -33.54
N GLY A 997 -7.80 -1.56 -34.32
CA GLY A 997 -7.58 -0.11 -34.50
C GLY A 997 -7.19 0.67 -33.24
N GLY A 998 -6.66 0.02 -32.20
CA GLY A 998 -6.32 0.62 -30.91
C GLY A 998 -7.41 0.49 -29.83
N VAL A 999 -8.59 -0.01 -30.20
CA VAL A 999 -9.74 -0.22 -29.30
C VAL A 999 -9.80 -1.70 -28.87
N LYS A 1000 -10.21 -1.95 -27.61
CA LYS A 1000 -10.48 -3.28 -27.05
C LYS A 1000 -11.98 -3.46 -26.83
N THR A 1001 -12.64 -4.21 -27.69
CA THR A 1001 -14.06 -4.58 -27.52
C THR A 1001 -14.16 -5.94 -26.84
N VAL A 1002 -14.99 -6.05 -25.81
CA VAL A 1002 -15.29 -7.33 -25.14
C VAL A 1002 -16.73 -7.76 -25.47
N LEU A 1003 -16.85 -8.91 -26.12
CA LEU A 1003 -18.14 -9.55 -26.44
C LEU A 1003 -18.26 -10.85 -25.65
N SER A 1004 -19.39 -11.06 -25.00
CA SER A 1004 -19.72 -12.35 -24.40
C SER A 1004 -20.58 -13.19 -25.35
N ILE A 1005 -20.32 -14.49 -25.40
CA ILE A 1005 -21.15 -15.49 -26.08
C ILE A 1005 -22.00 -16.17 -25.00
N PRO A 1006 -23.28 -15.81 -24.84
CA PRO A 1006 -24.13 -16.43 -23.83
C PRO A 1006 -24.28 -17.95 -24.08
N PRO A 1007 -24.31 -18.78 -23.03
CA PRO A 1007 -24.50 -20.22 -23.19
C PRO A 1007 -25.84 -20.53 -23.89
N PRO A 1008 -25.91 -21.61 -24.69
CA PRO A 1008 -27.10 -21.91 -25.47
C PRO A 1008 -28.29 -22.23 -24.56
N LYS A 1009 -29.51 -21.88 -25.01
CA LYS A 1009 -30.74 -22.00 -24.20
C LYS A 1009 -31.00 -23.40 -23.61
N TRP A 1010 -30.50 -24.47 -24.25
CA TRP A 1010 -30.61 -25.84 -23.72
C TRP A 1010 -29.63 -26.12 -22.57
N LEU A 1011 -28.43 -25.52 -22.58
CA LEU A 1011 -27.48 -25.59 -21.47
C LEU A 1011 -27.98 -24.74 -20.30
N LEU A 1012 -28.58 -23.59 -20.59
CA LEU A 1012 -29.33 -22.81 -19.60
C LEU A 1012 -30.55 -23.57 -19.05
N SER A 1013 -31.26 -24.39 -19.83
CA SER A 1013 -32.37 -25.19 -19.30
C SER A 1013 -31.91 -26.36 -18.44
N LEU A 1014 -30.80 -27.02 -18.78
CA LEU A 1014 -30.14 -27.99 -17.89
C LEU A 1014 -29.65 -27.30 -16.60
N GLY A 1015 -29.09 -26.09 -16.73
CA GLY A 1015 -28.77 -25.21 -15.62
C GLY A 1015 -30.01 -24.87 -14.77
N ASN A 1016 -31.18 -24.65 -15.37
CA ASN A 1016 -32.42 -24.31 -14.66
C ASN A 1016 -33.01 -25.47 -13.85
N ASP A 1017 -32.75 -26.73 -14.17
CA ASP A 1017 -33.18 -27.83 -13.29
C ASP A 1017 -32.27 -27.99 -12.06
N LEU A 1018 -31.09 -27.35 -12.04
CA LEU A 1018 -30.36 -27.01 -10.80
C LEU A 1018 -30.78 -25.64 -10.24
N ALA A 1019 -30.99 -24.61 -11.06
CA ALA A 1019 -31.25 -23.25 -10.60
C ALA A 1019 -32.70 -23.04 -10.11
N LYS A 1020 -33.63 -23.95 -10.39
CA LYS A 1020 -34.88 -24.06 -9.62
C LYS A 1020 -34.64 -24.39 -8.15
N SER A 1021 -33.48 -24.94 -7.79
CA SER A 1021 -33.03 -25.05 -6.40
C SER A 1021 -32.09 -23.92 -5.97
N VAL A 1022 -31.87 -22.85 -6.77
CA VAL A 1022 -31.00 -21.71 -6.46
C VAL A 1022 -31.65 -20.39 -6.87
N GLY A 1023 -32.31 -19.72 -5.92
CA GLY A 1023 -33.04 -18.47 -6.15
C GLY A 1023 -32.17 -17.29 -6.58
N GLY A 1024 -32.81 -16.23 -7.08
CA GLY A 1024 -32.19 -15.09 -7.77
C GLY A 1024 -31.43 -14.06 -6.89
N GLY A 1025 -30.66 -14.51 -5.90
CA GLY A 1025 -29.90 -13.66 -4.98
C GLY A 1025 -28.37 -13.86 -5.03
N SER A 1026 -27.82 -14.10 -6.22
CA SER A 1026 -26.38 -14.30 -6.45
C SER A 1026 -25.57 -12.99 -6.28
N ILE A 1027 -24.57 -13.00 -5.38
CA ILE A 1027 -23.64 -11.90 -5.11
C ILE A 1027 -22.26 -12.23 -5.70
N ARG A 1028 -21.69 -11.27 -6.43
CA ARG A 1028 -20.44 -11.43 -7.19
C ARG A 1028 -19.42 -10.36 -6.84
N ALA A 1029 -18.14 -10.66 -7.04
CA ALA A 1029 -17.07 -9.67 -6.93
C ALA A 1029 -17.21 -8.60 -8.04
N PRO A 1030 -17.28 -7.30 -7.72
CA PRO A 1030 -17.43 -6.22 -8.71
C PRO A 1030 -16.08 -5.73 -9.27
N MET A 1031 -14.97 -6.24 -8.75
CA MET A 1031 -13.59 -5.96 -9.20
C MET A 1031 -12.65 -7.01 -8.57
N PRO A 1032 -11.47 -7.30 -9.16
CA PRO A 1032 -10.51 -8.20 -8.57
C PRO A 1032 -10.04 -7.71 -7.19
N SER A 1033 -10.14 -8.57 -6.18
CA SER A 1033 -9.96 -8.21 -4.77
C SER A 1033 -9.54 -9.39 -3.90
N VAL A 1034 -8.89 -9.11 -2.76
CA VAL A 1034 -8.74 -10.10 -1.67
C VAL A 1034 -10.02 -10.10 -0.83
N VAL A 1035 -10.56 -11.26 -0.50
CA VAL A 1035 -11.66 -11.40 0.46
C VAL A 1035 -11.13 -11.16 1.87
N VAL A 1036 -11.45 -10.01 2.48
CA VAL A 1036 -11.06 -9.69 3.86
C VAL A 1036 -11.87 -10.52 4.84
N GLU A 1037 -13.18 -10.63 4.61
CA GLU A 1037 -14.11 -11.24 5.55
C GLU A 1037 -15.38 -11.71 4.83
N VAL A 1038 -15.79 -12.97 5.05
CA VAL A 1038 -17.13 -13.46 4.69
C VAL A 1038 -18.01 -13.38 5.92
N LYS A 1039 -19.20 -12.77 5.80
CA LYS A 1039 -20.04 -12.41 6.96
C LYS A 1039 -21.22 -13.35 7.21
N VAL A 1040 -21.43 -14.32 6.33
CA VAL A 1040 -22.58 -15.23 6.33
C VAL A 1040 -22.13 -16.67 6.07
N GLN A 1041 -22.94 -17.63 6.47
CA GLN A 1041 -22.75 -19.05 6.27
C GLN A 1041 -23.94 -19.66 5.53
N VAL A 1042 -23.77 -20.88 5.02
CA VAL A 1042 -24.86 -21.62 4.38
C VAL A 1042 -25.93 -21.96 5.42
N GLY A 1043 -27.15 -21.47 5.18
CA GLY A 1043 -28.30 -21.54 6.09
C GLY A 1043 -28.68 -20.20 6.73
N ASP A 1044 -27.86 -19.15 6.61
CA ASP A 1044 -28.18 -17.85 7.22
C ASP A 1044 -29.31 -17.12 6.47
N ALA A 1045 -30.31 -16.64 7.22
CA ALA A 1045 -31.31 -15.72 6.71
C ALA A 1045 -30.73 -14.29 6.66
N VAL A 1046 -30.83 -13.64 5.51
CA VAL A 1046 -30.27 -12.31 5.22
C VAL A 1046 -31.33 -11.40 4.62
N LYS A 1047 -31.26 -10.10 4.95
CA LYS A 1047 -32.15 -9.08 4.41
C LYS A 1047 -31.46 -8.22 3.37
N LYS A 1048 -32.24 -7.65 2.46
CA LYS A 1048 -31.79 -6.73 1.42
C LYS A 1048 -31.05 -5.55 2.05
N GLY A 1049 -29.75 -5.44 1.74
CA GLY A 1049 -28.84 -4.45 2.30
C GLY A 1049 -27.92 -4.97 3.41
N ASP A 1050 -28.10 -6.18 3.96
CA ASP A 1050 -27.16 -6.77 4.91
C ASP A 1050 -25.79 -6.99 4.26
N ALA A 1051 -24.71 -6.87 5.06
CA ALA A 1051 -23.35 -7.00 4.58
C ALA A 1051 -22.92 -8.48 4.54
N VAL A 1052 -22.51 -8.95 3.37
CA VAL A 1052 -22.36 -10.39 3.06
C VAL A 1052 -20.89 -10.78 2.86
N VAL A 1053 -20.11 -9.97 2.14
CA VAL A 1053 -18.65 -10.13 1.98
C VAL A 1053 -17.96 -8.76 2.03
N ILE A 1054 -16.80 -8.69 2.66
CA ILE A 1054 -15.87 -7.56 2.53
C ILE A 1054 -14.70 -7.98 1.64
N LEU A 1055 -14.44 -7.15 0.64
CA LEU A 1055 -13.32 -7.23 -0.28
C LEU A 1055 -12.33 -6.10 0.00
N GLU A 1056 -11.03 -6.34 -0.13
CA GLU A 1056 -10.01 -5.30 -0.24
C GLU A 1056 -9.45 -5.32 -1.66
N SER A 1057 -9.48 -4.18 -2.32
CA SER A 1057 -8.65 -3.94 -3.49
C SER A 1057 -7.95 -2.60 -3.30
N MET A 1058 -6.67 -2.53 -3.68
CA MET A 1058 -5.91 -1.27 -3.73
C MET A 1058 -5.90 -0.47 -2.41
N LYS A 1059 -5.77 -1.16 -1.26
CA LYS A 1059 -5.77 -0.54 0.09
C LYS A 1059 -7.10 0.16 0.44
N THR A 1060 -8.20 -0.32 -0.17
CA THR A 1060 -9.57 0.19 0.00
C THR A 1060 -10.56 -0.96 0.16
N GLU A 1061 -11.34 -0.95 1.24
CA GLU A 1061 -12.39 -1.94 1.49
C GLU A 1061 -13.69 -1.63 0.72
N THR A 1062 -14.22 -2.64 0.02
CA THR A 1062 -15.54 -2.64 -0.61
C THR A 1062 -16.44 -3.67 0.08
N VAL A 1063 -17.59 -3.23 0.61
CA VAL A 1063 -18.55 -4.10 1.32
C VAL A 1063 -19.70 -4.47 0.39
N LEU A 1064 -19.79 -5.75 0.04
CA LEU A 1064 -20.87 -6.32 -0.76
C LEU A 1064 -22.07 -6.67 0.13
N ARG A 1065 -23.27 -6.52 -0.44
CA ARG A 1065 -24.53 -6.60 0.30
C ARG A 1065 -25.58 -7.45 -0.41
N ALA A 1066 -26.49 -8.03 0.36
CA ALA A 1066 -27.63 -8.77 -0.16
C ALA A 1066 -28.54 -7.87 -1.02
N SER A 1067 -28.88 -8.35 -2.22
CA SER A 1067 -29.75 -7.67 -3.20
C SER A 1067 -31.25 -7.91 -2.98
N VAL A 1068 -31.57 -8.97 -2.22
CA VAL A 1068 -32.91 -9.51 -1.92
C VAL A 1068 -32.96 -9.98 -0.46
N ASP A 1069 -34.16 -10.12 0.10
CA ASP A 1069 -34.39 -10.88 1.32
C ASP A 1069 -34.41 -12.39 0.99
N GLY A 1070 -33.79 -13.24 1.81
CA GLY A 1070 -33.72 -14.68 1.55
C GLY A 1070 -32.77 -15.46 2.45
N THR A 1071 -32.55 -16.74 2.12
CA THR A 1071 -31.62 -17.63 2.83
C THR A 1071 -30.38 -17.94 2.00
N VAL A 1072 -29.19 -17.81 2.60
CA VAL A 1072 -27.90 -18.13 1.96
C VAL A 1072 -27.79 -19.64 1.71
N GLN A 1073 -27.62 -20.04 0.45
CA GLN A 1073 -27.48 -21.44 0.05
C GLN A 1073 -26.04 -21.87 -0.22
N ASN A 1074 -25.19 -20.96 -0.70
CA ASN A 1074 -23.79 -21.26 -0.98
C ASN A 1074 -22.90 -20.07 -0.63
N VAL A 1075 -21.67 -20.39 -0.27
CA VAL A 1075 -20.57 -19.45 -0.05
C VAL A 1075 -19.41 -19.96 -0.89
N GLY A 1076 -19.05 -19.22 -1.94
CA GLY A 1076 -18.12 -19.61 -3.00
C GLY A 1076 -16.71 -19.05 -2.87
N CYS A 1077 -16.38 -18.45 -1.73
CA CYS A 1077 -15.07 -17.87 -1.38
C CYS A 1077 -14.78 -17.95 0.12
N THR A 1078 -13.52 -17.73 0.50
CA THR A 1078 -13.00 -17.80 1.88
C THR A 1078 -12.19 -16.56 2.27
N ALA A 1079 -12.04 -16.27 3.56
CA ALA A 1079 -11.24 -15.12 4.01
C ALA A 1079 -9.74 -15.33 3.74
N GLY A 1080 -9.10 -14.33 3.13
CA GLY A 1080 -7.74 -14.39 2.59
C GLY A 1080 -7.65 -14.85 1.12
N GLU A 1081 -8.77 -15.25 0.50
CA GLU A 1081 -8.80 -15.70 -0.89
C GLU A 1081 -8.77 -14.52 -1.87
N MET A 1082 -7.95 -14.63 -2.92
CA MET A 1082 -7.97 -13.67 -4.04
C MET A 1082 -9.08 -14.06 -5.02
N VAL A 1083 -10.01 -13.15 -5.31
CA VAL A 1083 -11.17 -13.39 -6.19
C VAL A 1083 -11.17 -12.45 -7.40
N GLU A 1084 -11.44 -13.02 -8.58
CA GLU A 1084 -11.56 -12.30 -9.86
C GLU A 1084 -12.93 -11.60 -10.00
N GLU A 1085 -13.02 -10.61 -10.89
CA GLU A 1085 -14.29 -9.94 -11.21
C GLU A 1085 -15.34 -10.91 -11.77
N GLY A 1086 -16.59 -10.77 -11.31
CA GLY A 1086 -17.72 -11.62 -11.71
C GLY A 1086 -17.78 -12.99 -11.01
N ARG A 1087 -16.73 -13.36 -10.25
CA ARG A 1087 -16.71 -14.56 -9.41
C ARG A 1087 -17.88 -14.52 -8.43
N GLU A 1088 -18.62 -15.63 -8.35
CA GLU A 1088 -19.69 -15.82 -7.37
C GLU A 1088 -19.12 -16.04 -5.98
N LEU A 1089 -19.60 -15.25 -5.03
CA LEU A 1089 -19.10 -15.22 -3.65
C LEU A 1089 -20.13 -15.79 -2.68
N VAL A 1090 -21.42 -15.45 -2.85
CA VAL A 1090 -22.52 -15.96 -2.02
C VAL A 1090 -23.80 -16.04 -2.87
N GLY A 1091 -24.49 -17.18 -2.85
CA GLY A 1091 -25.81 -17.36 -3.46
C GLY A 1091 -26.92 -17.35 -2.42
N ILE A 1092 -27.91 -16.47 -2.58
CA ILE A 1092 -29.10 -16.36 -1.71
C ILE A 1092 -30.36 -16.84 -2.45
N GLN A 1093 -31.09 -17.77 -1.86
CA GLN A 1093 -32.44 -18.11 -2.29
C GLN A 1093 -33.42 -17.07 -1.72
N ALA A 1094 -33.99 -16.25 -2.60
CA ALA A 1094 -35.04 -15.30 -2.22
C ALA A 1094 -36.28 -16.03 -1.67
N GLU A 1095 -36.92 -15.45 -0.66
CA GLU A 1095 -38.25 -15.91 -0.23
C GLU A 1095 -39.29 -15.56 -1.31
N VAL A 1096 -40.10 -16.55 -1.71
CA VAL A 1096 -41.18 -16.35 -2.68
C VAL A 1096 -42.40 -15.84 -1.92
N VAL A 1097 -42.86 -14.65 -2.26
CA VAL A 1097 -44.16 -14.11 -1.81
C VAL A 1097 -45.23 -14.65 -2.75
N GLU A 1098 -46.25 -15.32 -2.20
CA GLU A 1098 -47.52 -15.67 -2.88
C GLU A 1098 -48.46 -14.45 -2.97
#